data_AF-A0A948RZC7-F1
#
_entry.id   AF-A0A948RZC7-F1
#
_cell.length_a   1.000
_cell.length_b   1.000
_cell.length_c   1.000
_cell.angle_alpha   90.00
_cell.angle_beta   90.00
_cell.angle_gamma   90.00
#
_symmetry.space_group_name_H-M   'P 1'
#
loop_
_entity.id
_entity.type
_entity.pdbx_description
1 polymer ?
#
loop_
_entity_poly.entity_id
_entity_poly.type
_entity_poly.pdbx_seq_one_letter_code
_entity_poly.pdbx_strand_id
1 'polypeptide(L)'
;MRNWRSIHRTLLAVLFLVQFTSSASDTMAAKSPPSTDVLLHNYQQVAALELDFLLPWVFADDERRDEFSSMPPGDTLRIEPVARGIALGDSASTHPLIWVWMDGHDLVAAFDENGDATREDARPDSIEDCYVVDLDADGTVDRVVDWDDVDRDGRVDRQVLYKFAGKNARGSAPMTCAVVDQRDLSPRFWHLERWDYSQPTCQFLSDFNGNHFFTWGRYQIKQGRWESYSENPYGFYDLDRDGISEESLQISGSGERISTIRWSFDTDGDAGSRSDYDYDLSVTAVQTRRVPGEFIDTLMIRGGPLTLTSWSKARDWIVGERWESAVLVVDEVDRNTNPADPEARERWEGIIPEPPPKFPRLGDPNCGRLNKRYEYYWHAKQNLRLYLSSVDGRLHLFGATIGELIVDRDLDGEADAVLRTEDRDQDGYFDHWLWDNDNDGTFDSTAVYLDHPTMTVPMDIRAIRAAEREIARSYKGASQADRFAEDVARWSDAAAFVPRSPSLSDWSNGQKEESYRRSFIREFPKIATPMSMEEYVSVGRFDSLYMSPGICPDSLALTNEDGSLAWRFSRAMMSLNEMYQATGESKYLQANLKCARWVLAARDDARGVSLSNGCVAPVWGSSRYIANSRSAHIVHTGYIAIPILDLLRLARDISPPLIDSTETGAIASSIGESLDYHRKWWRFAADDREGYYLEDDLRDPNPQPANALSVIGAALWLSWDVSGNEEHRDKALALARFIRNRLEVRLDGGYSWPHILRKKTPKELSYISGMPADDTSHGGITLALPLLMARTGIVFDTSDIRRFGWTAIRGFARSDDGILYANVPGSPEGNPGFIGTAAIWLGLCPETPELYGRIARFYLERIPIPDPLDLALLIRYADCNAQVEE
;
A
#
# COMPACT_ATOMS: atom_id res chain seq x y z
N MET A 1 47.79 -7.70 37.73
CA MET A 1 49.01 -6.90 37.46
C MET A 1 50.35 -7.61 37.76
N ARG A 2 50.43 -8.79 38.40
CA ARG A 2 51.71 -9.50 38.68
C ARG A 2 52.20 -10.50 37.62
N ASN A 3 51.36 -10.96 36.68
CA ASN A 3 51.75 -11.94 35.63
C ASN A 3 52.31 -11.32 34.33
N TRP A 4 52.10 -10.02 34.09
CA TRP A 4 52.48 -9.35 32.84
C TRP A 4 53.99 -9.24 32.59
N ARG A 5 54.81 -9.18 33.65
CA ARG A 5 56.28 -9.14 33.52
C ARG A 5 56.91 -10.47 33.07
N SER A 6 56.13 -11.56 33.02
CA SER A 6 56.60 -12.88 32.57
C SER A 6 56.66 -12.96 31.05
N ILE A 7 55.64 -12.44 30.37
CA ILE A 7 55.47 -12.53 28.91
C ILE A 7 56.53 -11.71 28.18
N HIS A 8 56.79 -10.49 28.66
CA HIS A 8 57.88 -9.63 28.17
C HIS A 8 59.28 -10.27 28.34
N ARG A 9 59.47 -11.14 29.35
CA ARG A 9 60.72 -11.90 29.56
C ARG A 9 60.82 -13.13 28.67
N THR A 10 59.70 -13.78 28.34
CA THR A 10 59.65 -14.90 27.39
C THR A 10 60.04 -14.43 25.99
N LEU A 11 59.52 -13.28 25.54
CA LEU A 11 59.85 -12.66 24.25
C LEU A 11 61.33 -12.23 24.17
N LEU A 12 61.86 -11.62 25.25
CA LEU A 12 63.29 -11.26 25.36
C LEU A 12 64.23 -12.47 25.46
N ALA A 13 63.79 -13.61 25.98
CA ALA A 13 64.60 -14.83 26.07
C ALA A 13 64.70 -15.56 24.73
N VAL A 14 63.63 -15.56 23.91
CA VAL A 14 63.66 -16.14 22.56
C VAL A 14 64.52 -15.29 21.61
N LEU A 15 64.55 -13.96 21.80
CA LEU A 15 65.49 -13.03 21.15
C LEU A 15 66.98 -13.39 21.38
N PHE A 16 67.30 -14.08 22.46
CA PHE A 16 68.68 -14.42 22.83
C PHE A 16 69.15 -15.79 22.28
N LEU A 17 68.24 -16.70 21.96
CA LEU A 17 68.56 -18.09 21.57
C LEU A 17 68.79 -18.27 20.06
N VAL A 18 68.27 -17.38 19.22
CA VAL A 18 68.43 -17.50 17.74
C VAL A 18 69.77 -16.97 17.22
N GLN A 19 70.63 -16.39 18.08
CA GLN A 19 72.01 -16.05 17.70
C GLN A 19 72.93 -17.26 17.43
N PHE A 20 72.44 -18.50 17.58
CA PHE A 20 73.23 -19.71 17.38
C PHE A 20 72.51 -20.77 16.53
N THR A 21 72.34 -20.54 15.22
CA THR A 21 72.48 -21.61 14.18
C THR A 21 72.41 -21.01 12.78
N SER A 22 73.56 -20.70 12.18
CA SER A 22 73.69 -20.52 10.73
C SER A 22 74.85 -21.39 10.22
N SER A 23 74.55 -22.58 9.71
CA SER A 23 75.44 -23.26 8.75
C SER A 23 74.73 -24.36 7.95
N ALA A 24 74.90 -24.27 6.61
CA ALA A 24 74.65 -25.27 5.55
C ALA A 24 73.18 -25.44 5.09
N SER A 25 72.84 -25.58 3.81
CA SER A 25 73.55 -25.53 2.51
C SER A 25 72.51 -25.53 1.37
N ASP A 26 72.90 -25.03 0.20
CA ASP A 26 72.12 -24.91 -1.05
C ASP A 26 71.36 -26.17 -1.52
N THR A 27 70.15 -26.02 -2.09
CA THR A 27 69.84 -26.20 -3.54
C THR A 27 68.33 -26.26 -3.88
N MET A 28 67.99 -25.68 -5.04
CA MET A 28 66.85 -25.90 -5.96
C MET A 28 65.87 -24.74 -6.17
N ALA A 29 65.63 -24.49 -7.46
CA ALA A 29 64.94 -23.36 -8.05
C ALA A 29 63.40 -23.48 -7.96
N ALA A 30 62.82 -22.64 -7.12
CA ALA A 30 61.50 -22.03 -7.21
C ALA A 30 61.61 -20.72 -6.40
N LYS A 31 60.88 -19.65 -6.76
CA LYS A 31 60.97 -18.30 -6.15
C LYS A 31 61.41 -18.35 -4.68
N SER A 32 62.64 -17.90 -4.40
CA SER A 32 63.31 -18.13 -3.11
C SER A 32 62.45 -17.61 -1.94
N PRO A 33 62.26 -18.40 -0.88
CA PRO A 33 61.68 -17.90 0.37
C PRO A 33 62.56 -16.76 0.93
N PRO A 34 62.00 -15.82 1.71
CA PRO A 34 62.78 -14.78 2.38
C PRO A 34 63.93 -15.41 3.17
N SER A 35 65.11 -14.75 3.17
CA SER A 35 66.27 -15.27 3.90
C SER A 35 65.93 -15.39 5.39
N THR A 36 66.54 -16.35 6.08
CA THR A 36 66.36 -16.57 7.52
C THR A 36 66.57 -15.28 8.34
N ASP A 37 67.44 -14.37 7.88
CA ASP A 37 67.68 -13.07 8.50
C ASP A 37 66.48 -12.10 8.39
N VAL A 38 65.75 -12.12 7.27
CA VAL A 38 64.53 -11.32 7.09
C VAL A 38 63.40 -11.88 7.95
N LEU A 39 63.24 -13.21 7.96
CA LEU A 39 62.26 -13.88 8.83
C LEU A 39 62.55 -13.64 10.32
N LEU A 40 63.83 -13.63 10.71
CA LEU A 40 64.25 -13.31 12.06
C LEU A 40 63.98 -11.84 12.39
N HIS A 41 64.30 -10.89 11.50
CA HIS A 41 64.01 -9.47 11.72
C HIS A 41 62.50 -9.23 11.92
N ASN A 42 61.66 -9.83 11.07
CA ASN A 42 60.20 -9.76 11.18
C ASN A 42 59.72 -10.37 12.50
N TYR A 43 60.31 -11.48 12.95
CA TYR A 43 60.03 -12.07 14.26
C TYR A 43 60.38 -11.12 15.43
N GLN A 44 61.53 -10.45 15.35
CA GLN A 44 61.95 -9.48 16.37
C GLN A 44 60.99 -8.29 16.44
N GLN A 45 60.40 -7.90 15.30
CA GLN A 45 59.37 -6.85 15.24
C GLN A 45 58.03 -7.33 15.81
N VAL A 46 57.59 -8.57 15.54
CA VAL A 46 56.42 -9.17 16.21
C VAL A 46 56.60 -9.22 17.72
N ALA A 47 57.79 -9.57 18.20
CA ALA A 47 58.09 -9.58 19.63
C ALA A 47 58.17 -8.18 20.26
N ALA A 48 58.33 -7.13 19.43
CA ALA A 48 58.29 -5.74 19.84
C ALA A 48 56.88 -5.13 19.81
N LEU A 49 55.90 -5.80 19.18
CA LEU A 49 54.49 -5.39 19.27
C LEU A 49 54.11 -5.31 20.75
N GLU A 50 53.66 -4.14 21.22
CA GLU A 50 53.19 -3.91 22.59
C GLU A 50 51.85 -4.66 22.84
N LEU A 51 51.81 -5.99 22.63
CA LEU A 51 50.61 -6.83 22.74
C LEU A 51 50.10 -6.94 24.18
N ASP A 52 50.87 -6.55 25.21
CA ASP A 52 50.46 -6.70 26.60
C ASP A 52 49.11 -6.03 26.94
N PHE A 53 48.72 -4.92 26.30
CA PHE A 53 47.37 -4.38 26.55
C PHE A 53 46.28 -5.05 25.70
N LEU A 54 46.67 -5.78 24.63
CA LEU A 54 45.83 -6.44 23.65
C LEU A 54 45.73 -7.96 23.83
N LEU A 55 46.57 -8.60 24.63
CA LEU A 55 46.55 -10.05 24.86
C LEU A 55 45.20 -10.59 25.36
N PRO A 56 44.40 -9.86 26.18
CA PRO A 56 43.04 -10.28 26.52
C PRO A 56 42.05 -10.19 25.34
N TRP A 57 42.48 -9.61 24.22
CA TRP A 57 41.69 -9.38 23.02
C TRP A 57 42.14 -10.27 21.86
N VAL A 58 43.43 -10.56 21.75
CA VAL A 58 43.99 -11.40 20.65
C VAL A 58 43.61 -12.87 20.77
N PHE A 59 43.31 -13.37 21.98
CA PHE A 59 42.84 -14.74 22.18
C PHE A 59 41.38 -14.75 22.63
N ALA A 60 40.51 -15.42 21.88
CA ALA A 60 39.10 -15.60 22.23
C ALA A 60 38.92 -16.63 23.36
N ASP A 61 39.85 -17.58 23.47
CA ASP A 61 39.85 -18.66 24.43
C ASP A 61 40.89 -18.47 25.55
N ASP A 62 40.43 -18.58 26.80
CA ASP A 62 41.28 -18.56 27.99
C ASP A 62 42.29 -19.73 27.99
N GLU A 63 41.93 -20.90 27.43
CA GLU A 63 42.81 -22.08 27.37
C GLU A 63 43.98 -21.87 26.39
N ARG A 64 43.72 -21.40 25.16
CA ARG A 64 44.79 -21.03 24.20
C ARG A 64 45.64 -19.86 24.70
N ARG A 65 45.03 -18.87 25.35
CA ARG A 65 45.77 -17.78 26.00
C ARG A 65 46.68 -18.31 27.10
N ASP A 66 46.18 -19.24 27.91
CA ASP A 66 46.94 -19.86 28.99
C ASP A 66 48.01 -20.81 28.45
N GLU A 67 47.75 -21.52 27.34
CA GLU A 67 48.72 -22.31 26.59
C GLU A 67 49.86 -21.41 26.12
N PHE A 68 49.55 -20.34 25.38
CA PHE A 68 50.52 -19.34 24.95
C PHE A 68 51.29 -18.71 26.14
N SER A 69 50.57 -18.36 27.22
CA SER A 69 51.17 -17.74 28.40
C SER A 69 52.01 -18.70 29.25
N SER A 70 51.75 -20.00 29.15
CA SER A 70 52.44 -21.07 29.90
C SER A 70 53.61 -21.66 29.11
N MET A 71 53.79 -21.30 27.84
CA MET A 71 54.93 -21.72 27.04
C MET A 71 56.26 -21.32 27.70
N PRO A 72 57.15 -22.29 27.99
CA PRO A 72 58.46 -22.03 28.58
C PRO A 72 59.31 -21.10 27.69
N PRO A 73 60.01 -20.10 28.26
CA PRO A 73 60.99 -19.34 27.51
C PRO A 73 62.10 -20.24 26.97
N GLY A 74 62.24 -20.32 25.64
CA GLY A 74 63.53 -20.59 24.98
C GLY A 74 63.84 -21.99 24.45
N ASP A 75 63.19 -23.07 24.91
CA ASP A 75 63.60 -24.44 24.48
C ASP A 75 62.51 -25.27 23.77
N THR A 76 61.22 -24.95 23.93
CA THR A 76 60.09 -25.68 23.30
C THR A 76 59.44 -24.95 22.13
N LEU A 77 59.67 -23.64 21.99
CA LEU A 77 59.15 -22.83 20.88
C LEU A 77 60.07 -23.01 19.67
N ARG A 78 59.67 -23.85 18.71
CA ARG A 78 60.42 -24.04 17.48
C ARG A 78 59.92 -23.08 16.42
N ILE A 79 60.82 -22.25 15.89
CA ILE A 79 60.56 -21.39 14.73
C ILE A 79 60.85 -22.23 13.49
N GLU A 80 59.82 -22.49 12.69
CA GLU A 80 59.96 -23.29 11.47
C GLU A 80 59.61 -22.45 10.25
N PRO A 81 60.46 -22.41 9.20
CA PRO A 81 60.09 -21.81 7.94
C PRO A 81 58.93 -22.58 7.30
N VAL A 82 57.87 -21.87 6.94
CA VAL A 82 56.78 -22.37 6.10
C VAL A 82 56.84 -21.69 4.74
N ALA A 83 56.05 -22.16 3.78
CA ALA A 83 56.12 -21.73 2.38
C ALA A 83 56.04 -20.20 2.17
N ARG A 84 55.41 -19.46 3.11
CA ARG A 84 55.28 -17.99 3.04
C ARG A 84 55.70 -17.24 4.31
N GLY A 85 56.34 -17.88 5.29
CA GLY A 85 56.60 -17.23 6.58
C GLY A 85 57.31 -18.11 7.59
N ILE A 86 57.06 -17.87 8.88
CA ILE A 86 57.46 -18.74 9.99
C ILE A 86 56.23 -19.15 10.79
N ALA A 87 56.24 -20.37 11.31
CA ALA A 87 55.26 -20.84 12.28
C ALA A 87 55.91 -21.02 13.67
N LEU A 88 55.14 -20.75 14.73
CA LEU A 88 55.55 -20.82 16.13
C LEU A 88 54.59 -21.73 16.89
N GLY A 89 55.12 -22.71 17.61
CA GLY A 89 54.31 -23.61 18.44
C GLY A 89 55.16 -24.60 19.23
N ASP A 90 54.51 -25.50 19.96
CA ASP A 90 55.19 -26.60 20.66
C ASP A 90 55.86 -27.53 19.63
N SER A 91 57.15 -27.78 19.83
CA SER A 91 57.95 -28.76 19.12
C SER A 91 57.29 -30.16 18.97
N ALA A 92 56.46 -30.58 19.94
CA ALA A 92 55.76 -31.86 19.92
C ALA A 92 54.41 -31.84 19.17
N SER A 93 53.85 -30.65 18.88
CA SER A 93 52.57 -30.48 18.19
C SER A 93 52.75 -30.38 16.67
N THR A 94 51.87 -31.02 15.90
CA THR A 94 51.77 -30.84 14.44
C THR A 94 51.02 -29.57 14.04
N HIS A 95 50.42 -28.87 15.01
CA HIS A 95 49.63 -27.66 14.85
C HIS A 95 50.35 -26.50 15.55
N PRO A 96 51.04 -25.62 14.80
CA PRO A 96 51.56 -24.38 15.34
C PRO A 96 50.44 -23.49 15.91
N LEU A 97 50.77 -22.55 16.79
CA LEU A 97 49.79 -21.60 17.32
C LEU A 97 49.77 -20.29 16.54
N ILE A 98 50.91 -19.89 15.95
CA ILE A 98 51.06 -18.58 15.32
C ILE A 98 51.83 -18.70 14.01
N TRP A 99 51.35 -18.05 12.96
CA TRP A 99 52.04 -17.87 11.70
C TRP A 99 52.38 -16.40 11.51
N VAL A 100 53.62 -16.12 11.11
CA VAL A 100 54.10 -14.76 10.86
C VAL A 100 54.67 -14.65 9.46
N TRP A 101 54.22 -13.65 8.70
CA TRP A 101 54.75 -13.35 7.37
C TRP A 101 54.71 -11.86 7.04
N MET A 102 55.38 -11.47 5.95
CA MET A 102 55.24 -10.15 5.35
C MET A 102 54.25 -10.22 4.20
N ASP A 103 53.24 -9.37 4.22
CA ASP A 103 52.37 -9.10 3.08
C ASP A 103 52.71 -7.73 2.49
N GLY A 104 53.53 -7.74 1.44
CA GLY A 104 54.14 -6.50 0.93
C GLY A 104 55.08 -5.86 1.95
N HIS A 105 54.68 -4.72 2.50
CA HIS A 105 55.39 -4.00 3.56
C HIS A 105 54.80 -4.23 4.96
N ASP A 106 53.66 -4.92 5.05
CA ASP A 106 52.93 -5.11 6.29
C ASP A 106 53.31 -6.44 6.94
N LEU A 107 53.54 -6.42 8.25
CA LEU A 107 53.84 -7.61 9.05
C LEU A 107 52.53 -8.18 9.59
N VAL A 108 52.28 -9.45 9.31
CA VAL A 108 51.05 -10.15 9.72
C VAL A 108 51.40 -11.30 10.65
N ALA A 109 50.69 -11.38 11.78
CA ALA A 109 50.70 -12.50 12.71
C ALA A 109 49.29 -13.10 12.81
N ALA A 110 49.08 -14.30 12.26
CA ALA A 110 47.84 -15.04 12.37
C ALA A 110 47.90 -16.06 13.51
N PHE A 111 46.80 -16.19 14.24
CA PHE A 111 46.59 -17.06 15.38
C PHE A 111 45.55 -18.11 15.00
N ASP A 112 45.98 -19.38 15.02
CA ASP A 112 45.13 -20.56 14.77
C ASP A 112 44.38 -20.93 16.06
N GLU A 113 43.15 -20.43 16.23
CA GLU A 113 42.43 -20.63 17.49
C GLU A 113 41.72 -21.98 17.53
N ASN A 114 41.22 -22.48 16.40
CA ASN A 114 40.52 -23.77 16.31
C ASN A 114 41.48 -24.97 16.24
N GLY A 115 42.75 -24.76 15.86
CA GLY A 115 43.80 -25.78 15.83
C GLY A 115 43.76 -26.68 14.60
N ASP A 116 43.12 -26.25 13.51
CA ASP A 116 43.01 -27.05 12.30
C ASP A 116 44.21 -26.88 11.36
N ALA A 117 44.99 -25.80 11.50
CA ALA A 117 46.12 -25.51 10.66
C ALA A 117 47.32 -26.39 11.01
N THR A 118 47.93 -26.98 10.00
CA THR A 118 49.08 -27.86 10.14
C THR A 118 50.37 -27.18 9.68
N ARG A 119 51.51 -27.78 10.00
CA ARG A 119 52.82 -27.31 9.51
C ARG A 119 52.98 -27.36 7.99
N GLU A 120 52.14 -28.13 7.29
CA GLU A 120 52.16 -28.17 5.82
C GLU A 120 51.48 -26.94 5.21
N ASP A 121 50.65 -26.25 6.00
CA ASP A 121 49.92 -25.07 5.56
C ASP A 121 50.81 -23.82 5.52
N ALA A 122 50.62 -23.01 4.49
CA ALA A 122 51.37 -21.78 4.32
C ALA A 122 50.94 -20.69 5.32
N ARG A 123 49.69 -20.76 5.79
CA ARG A 123 49.00 -19.90 6.75
C ARG A 123 47.70 -20.59 7.19
N PRO A 124 47.10 -20.25 8.34
CA PRO A 124 45.81 -20.79 8.76
C PRO A 124 44.66 -20.31 7.84
N ASP A 125 43.48 -20.95 7.92
CA ASP A 125 42.44 -20.91 6.89
C ASP A 125 41.36 -19.82 7.08
N SER A 126 41.58 -18.93 8.03
CA SER A 126 40.70 -17.83 8.46
C SER A 126 39.42 -18.26 9.15
N ILE A 127 39.11 -19.55 9.28
CA ILE A 127 37.91 -20.00 9.99
C ILE A 127 38.22 -20.07 11.48
N GLU A 128 37.54 -19.28 12.32
CA GLU A 128 37.87 -19.18 13.75
C GLU A 128 39.34 -18.77 14.00
N ASP A 129 39.87 -17.86 13.18
CA ASP A 129 41.24 -17.36 13.31
C ASP A 129 41.31 -15.84 13.44
N CYS A 130 42.36 -15.36 14.12
CA CYS A 130 42.60 -13.94 14.35
C CYS A 130 43.94 -13.49 13.75
N TYR A 131 43.93 -12.39 13.02
CA TYR A 131 45.07 -11.86 12.27
C TYR A 131 45.41 -10.48 12.81
N VAL A 132 46.63 -10.31 13.33
CA VAL A 132 47.16 -9.05 13.86
C VAL A 132 48.14 -8.47 12.86
N VAL A 133 48.01 -7.17 12.57
CA VAL A 133 48.75 -6.51 11.50
C VAL A 133 49.46 -5.26 12.03
N ASP A 134 50.73 -5.15 11.68
CA ASP A 134 51.62 -4.00 11.86
C ASP A 134 51.94 -3.44 10.47
N LEU A 135 51.39 -2.27 10.16
CA LEU A 135 51.53 -1.66 8.86
C LEU A 135 52.94 -1.09 8.71
N ASP A 136 53.56 -1.36 7.57
CA ASP A 136 54.95 -0.94 7.29
C ASP A 136 56.00 -1.51 8.27
N ALA A 137 55.59 -2.47 9.13
CA ALA A 137 56.41 -3.16 10.12
C ALA A 137 57.17 -2.19 11.03
N ASP A 138 56.46 -1.23 11.64
CA ASP A 138 57.03 -0.19 12.49
C ASP A 138 57.10 -0.56 13.98
N GLY A 139 56.56 -1.73 14.34
CA GLY A 139 56.51 -2.27 15.70
C GLY A 139 55.24 -1.91 16.46
N THR A 140 54.20 -1.39 15.79
CA THR A 140 52.91 -1.08 16.40
C THR A 140 51.77 -1.92 15.81
N VAL A 141 50.79 -2.28 16.65
CA VAL A 141 49.60 -2.98 16.14
C VAL A 141 48.63 -1.95 15.58
N ASP A 142 48.41 -2.04 14.27
CA ASP A 142 47.55 -1.14 13.52
C ASP A 142 46.14 -1.69 13.34
N ARG A 143 46.05 -2.98 12.99
CA ARG A 143 44.79 -3.66 12.67
C ARG A 143 44.74 -5.02 13.33
N VAL A 144 43.52 -5.46 13.64
CA VAL A 144 43.21 -6.86 13.90
C VAL A 144 42.01 -7.24 13.06
N VAL A 145 42.10 -8.36 12.36
CA VAL A 145 41.01 -8.94 11.58
C VAL A 145 40.67 -10.29 12.17
N ASP A 146 39.40 -10.53 12.41
CA ASP A 146 38.91 -11.66 13.17
C ASP A 146 37.74 -12.29 12.44
N TRP A 147 37.69 -13.61 12.43
CA TRP A 147 36.65 -14.36 11.74
C TRP A 147 36.07 -15.42 12.68
N ASP A 148 34.81 -15.27 13.06
CA ASP A 148 34.14 -16.16 14.01
C ASP A 148 33.18 -17.12 13.29
N ASP A 149 33.22 -18.41 13.65
CA ASP A 149 32.14 -19.38 13.45
C ASP A 149 31.26 -19.39 14.71
N VAL A 150 30.17 -18.64 14.68
CA VAL A 150 29.35 -18.35 15.87
C VAL A 150 28.45 -19.54 16.21
N ASP A 151 28.00 -20.30 15.20
CA ASP A 151 27.13 -21.46 15.39
C ASP A 151 27.85 -22.83 15.36
N ARG A 152 29.14 -22.83 15.06
CA ARG A 152 30.06 -23.98 15.03
C ARG A 152 29.73 -25.00 13.96
N ASP A 153 29.29 -24.53 12.79
CA ASP A 153 28.98 -25.38 11.65
C ASP A 153 30.16 -25.63 10.70
N GLY A 154 31.33 -25.07 11.02
CA GLY A 154 32.57 -25.14 10.24
C GLY A 154 32.67 -24.05 9.19
N ARG A 155 31.95 -22.93 9.34
CA ARG A 155 31.97 -21.80 8.41
C ARG A 155 32.03 -20.49 9.17
N VAL A 156 32.61 -19.48 8.52
CA VAL A 156 32.69 -18.15 9.11
C VAL A 156 31.35 -17.45 9.00
N ASP A 157 30.81 -17.04 10.15
CA ASP A 157 29.59 -16.24 10.29
C ASP A 157 29.88 -14.75 10.42
N ARG A 158 31.05 -14.37 10.97
CA ARG A 158 31.34 -12.97 11.26
C ARG A 158 32.76 -12.60 10.89
N GLN A 159 32.93 -11.43 10.28
CA GLN A 159 34.21 -10.75 10.12
C GLN A 159 34.23 -9.49 10.99
N VAL A 160 35.25 -9.33 11.83
CA VAL A 160 35.44 -8.13 12.66
C VAL A 160 36.78 -7.47 12.36
N LEU A 161 36.73 -6.18 12.00
CA LEU A 161 37.89 -5.35 11.71
C LEU A 161 38.11 -4.39 12.88
N TYR A 162 39.14 -4.60 13.68
CA TYR A 162 39.52 -3.68 14.75
C TYR A 162 40.61 -2.73 14.28
N LYS A 163 40.46 -1.45 14.65
CA LYS A 163 41.42 -0.39 14.35
C LYS A 163 41.82 0.33 15.61
N PHE A 164 43.13 0.51 15.76
CA PHE A 164 43.75 1.17 16.91
C PHE A 164 44.28 2.52 16.45
N ALA A 165 43.75 3.62 16.98
CA ALA A 165 44.28 4.94 16.65
C ALA A 165 45.62 5.13 17.36
N GLY A 166 46.72 5.22 16.59
CA GLY A 166 48.08 5.41 17.10
C GLY A 166 48.24 6.62 18.06
N LYS A 167 49.26 6.57 18.91
CA LYS A 167 49.56 7.52 20.00
C LYS A 167 49.57 8.98 19.53
N ASN A 168 48.52 9.76 19.81
CA ASN A 168 48.55 11.23 19.68
C ASN A 168 48.15 11.94 20.98
N ALA A 169 48.88 13.01 21.31
CA ALA A 169 48.87 13.74 22.59
C ALA A 169 47.57 14.53 22.91
N ARG A 170 46.46 14.30 22.21
CA ARG A 170 45.17 15.02 22.38
C ARG A 170 43.98 14.10 22.08
N GLY A 171 43.63 13.24 23.02
CA GLY A 171 42.71 12.12 22.79
C GLY A 171 41.33 12.44 22.20
N SER A 172 40.80 11.46 21.46
CA SER A 172 39.37 11.17 21.23
C SER A 172 39.27 9.76 20.61
N ALA A 173 38.63 8.82 21.32
CA ALA A 173 38.37 7.39 21.01
C ALA A 173 39.55 6.56 20.43
N PRO A 174 40.28 5.76 21.23
CA PRO A 174 41.47 5.06 20.76
C PRO A 174 41.19 3.77 19.98
N MET A 175 39.96 3.26 19.94
CA MET A 175 39.63 1.96 19.32
C MET A 175 38.24 1.97 18.67
N THR A 176 38.18 1.52 17.42
CA THR A 176 36.96 1.32 16.64
C THR A 176 36.93 -0.08 16.05
N CYS A 177 35.75 -0.59 15.71
CA CYS A 177 35.58 -1.81 14.94
C CYS A 177 34.53 -1.66 13.84
N ALA A 178 34.65 -2.45 12.79
CA ALA A 178 33.55 -2.81 11.89
C ALA A 178 33.22 -4.28 12.09
N VAL A 179 31.94 -4.61 12.18
CA VAL A 179 31.45 -6.00 12.25
C VAL A 179 30.61 -6.25 11.02
N VAL A 180 30.91 -7.32 10.28
CA VAL A 180 30.07 -7.88 9.21
C VAL A 180 29.59 -9.23 9.69
N ASP A 181 28.28 -9.43 9.77
CA ASP A 181 27.64 -10.60 10.36
C ASP A 181 26.72 -11.25 9.31
N GLN A 182 27.14 -12.41 8.81
CA GLN A 182 26.53 -13.20 7.76
C GLN A 182 25.49 -14.17 8.34
N ARG A 183 24.37 -14.35 7.64
CA ARG A 183 23.29 -15.28 8.04
C ARG A 183 22.96 -16.33 6.98
N ASP A 184 23.59 -16.25 5.81
CA ASP A 184 23.46 -17.22 4.73
C ASP A 184 24.55 -18.30 4.74
N LEU A 185 24.31 -19.37 3.98
CA LEU A 185 25.23 -20.51 3.86
C LEU A 185 26.56 -20.19 3.15
N SER A 186 26.59 -19.15 2.32
CA SER A 186 27.76 -18.75 1.53
C SER A 186 28.37 -17.49 2.14
N PRO A 187 29.64 -17.50 2.60
CA PRO A 187 30.24 -16.34 3.24
C PRO A 187 30.47 -15.20 2.22
N ARG A 188 29.97 -14.01 2.54
CA ARG A 188 30.10 -12.79 1.73
C ARG A 188 30.69 -11.66 2.59
N PHE A 189 32.01 -11.70 2.76
CA PHE A 189 32.74 -10.73 3.58
C PHE A 189 33.36 -9.61 2.73
N TRP A 190 33.74 -8.53 3.41
CA TRP A 190 34.32 -7.38 2.73
C TRP A 190 35.68 -7.69 2.13
N HIS A 191 35.90 -7.16 0.94
CA HIS A 191 37.22 -7.01 0.37
C HIS A 191 38.02 -5.99 1.18
N LEU A 192 39.19 -6.40 1.65
CA LEU A 192 40.06 -5.56 2.49
C LEU A 192 41.27 -5.07 1.70
N GLU A 193 41.59 -3.79 1.84
CA GLU A 193 42.85 -3.21 1.36
C GLU A 193 43.79 -2.99 2.53
N ARG A 194 44.98 -3.61 2.48
CA ARG A 194 45.94 -3.60 3.61
C ARG A 194 45.25 -3.86 4.95
N TRP A 195 44.40 -4.90 4.96
CA TRP A 195 43.69 -5.36 6.16
C TRP A 195 42.74 -4.34 6.79
N ASP A 196 42.24 -3.37 6.01
CA ASP A 196 41.26 -2.37 6.43
C ASP A 196 40.13 -2.23 5.40
N TYR A 197 39.01 -1.67 5.84
CA TYR A 197 37.92 -1.29 4.97
C TYR A 197 38.29 -0.09 4.11
N SER A 198 38.07 -0.20 2.79
CA SER A 198 38.28 0.87 1.83
C SER A 198 37.04 1.00 0.94
N GLN A 199 36.22 2.04 1.16
CA GLN A 199 34.97 2.25 0.42
C GLN A 199 35.13 2.14 -1.12
N PRO A 200 36.13 2.78 -1.78
CA PRO A 200 36.21 2.80 -3.24
C PRO A 200 36.36 1.42 -3.88
N THR A 201 36.98 0.47 -3.20
CA THR A 201 37.16 -0.90 -3.71
C THR A 201 36.19 -1.88 -3.08
N CYS A 202 35.88 -1.74 -1.79
CA CYS A 202 34.93 -2.60 -1.11
C CYS A 202 33.56 -2.59 -1.80
N GLN A 203 33.08 -1.42 -2.26
CA GLN A 203 31.79 -1.29 -2.92
C GLN A 203 31.67 -2.05 -4.27
N PHE A 204 32.79 -2.42 -4.89
CA PHE A 204 32.82 -3.09 -6.19
C PHE A 204 33.44 -4.50 -6.16
N LEU A 205 34.23 -4.80 -5.12
CA LEU A 205 34.91 -6.09 -4.97
C LEU A 205 34.30 -6.96 -3.86
N SER A 206 33.29 -6.46 -3.15
CA SER A 206 32.52 -7.21 -2.17
C SER A 206 31.11 -7.46 -2.69
N ASP A 207 30.46 -8.44 -2.07
CA ASP A 207 29.11 -8.83 -2.36
C ASP A 207 28.22 -8.47 -1.17
N PHE A 208 27.23 -7.62 -1.40
CA PHE A 208 26.28 -7.11 -0.41
C PHE A 208 24.89 -7.74 -0.55
N ASN A 209 24.78 -8.84 -1.29
CA ASN A 209 23.54 -9.60 -1.39
C ASN A 209 23.37 -10.66 -0.29
N GLY A 210 22.13 -11.09 -0.08
CA GLY A 210 21.77 -12.11 0.90
C GLY A 210 21.37 -11.55 2.26
N ASN A 211 21.21 -12.44 3.24
CA ASN A 211 20.88 -12.10 4.61
C ASN A 211 22.16 -11.79 5.41
N HIS A 212 22.45 -10.51 5.61
CA HIS A 212 23.51 -10.08 6.52
C HIS A 212 23.31 -8.65 7.01
N PHE A 213 24.18 -8.24 7.91
CA PHE A 213 24.28 -6.84 8.28
C PHE A 213 25.71 -6.46 8.64
N PHE A 214 25.96 -5.15 8.69
CA PHE A 214 27.18 -4.64 9.29
C PHE A 214 26.92 -3.47 10.23
N THR A 215 27.87 -3.24 11.15
CA THR A 215 27.81 -2.14 12.10
C THR A 215 29.19 -1.61 12.47
N TRP A 216 29.28 -0.31 12.77
CA TRP A 216 30.49 0.31 13.28
C TRP A 216 30.41 0.50 14.80
N GLY A 217 31.39 -0.06 15.50
CA GLY A 217 31.53 0.02 16.95
C GLY A 217 32.67 0.94 17.39
N ARG A 218 32.50 1.59 18.54
CA ARG A 218 33.57 2.31 19.24
C ARG A 218 33.72 1.76 20.64
N TYR A 219 34.95 1.63 21.12
CA TYR A 219 35.19 1.10 22.45
C TYR A 219 35.13 2.21 23.51
N GLN A 220 34.24 2.05 24.48
CA GLN A 220 34.09 2.97 25.61
C GLN A 220 35.00 2.54 26.76
N ILE A 221 36.28 2.93 26.74
CA ILE A 221 37.30 2.51 27.74
C ILE A 221 36.79 2.62 29.19
N LYS A 222 36.17 3.75 29.54
CA LYS A 222 35.70 3.98 30.92
C LYS A 222 34.61 2.99 31.36
N GLN A 223 33.84 2.47 30.41
CA GLN A 223 32.74 1.54 30.64
C GLN A 223 33.15 0.08 30.37
N GLY A 224 34.30 -0.13 29.71
CA GLY A 224 34.79 -1.46 29.37
C GLY A 224 33.89 -2.23 28.41
N ARG A 225 33.22 -1.54 27.47
CA ARG A 225 32.28 -2.15 26.52
C ARG A 225 32.28 -1.47 25.15
N TRP A 226 31.81 -2.18 24.14
CA TRP A 226 31.56 -1.65 22.81
C TRP A 226 30.18 -0.98 22.71
N GLU A 227 30.08 0.03 21.85
CA GLU A 227 28.82 0.70 21.52
C GLU A 227 28.80 0.99 20.02
N SER A 228 27.70 0.66 19.34
CA SER A 228 27.52 1.05 17.93
C SER A 228 27.47 2.57 17.81
N TYR A 229 28.07 3.13 16.77
CA TYR A 229 28.09 4.59 16.55
C TYR A 229 27.70 5.01 15.13
N SER A 230 27.68 4.08 14.18
CA SER A 230 27.20 4.28 12.81
C SER A 230 26.72 2.94 12.28
N GLU A 231 25.77 2.94 11.34
CA GLU A 231 25.20 1.73 10.74
C GLU A 231 24.71 0.77 11.84
N ASN A 232 23.57 1.05 12.46
CA ASN A 232 23.13 0.46 13.72
C ASN A 232 21.82 -0.37 13.61
N PRO A 233 21.82 -1.50 12.87
CA PRO A 233 22.78 -1.93 11.84
C PRO A 233 22.44 -1.35 10.45
N TYR A 234 23.30 -1.59 9.46
CA TYR A 234 22.88 -1.62 8.06
C TYR A 234 22.63 -3.07 7.68
N GLY A 235 21.37 -3.44 7.43
CA GLY A 235 20.97 -4.80 7.12
C GLY A 235 20.50 -5.00 5.68
N PHE A 236 20.67 -6.23 5.19
CA PHE A 236 20.19 -6.75 3.92
C PHE A 236 19.35 -7.99 4.17
N TYR A 237 18.34 -8.21 3.35
CA TYR A 237 17.39 -9.31 3.53
C TYR A 237 17.11 -9.98 2.18
N ASP A 238 17.33 -11.29 2.14
CA ASP A 238 16.98 -12.20 1.04
C ASP A 238 15.83 -13.09 1.53
N LEU A 239 14.63 -12.78 1.06
CA LEU A 239 13.34 -13.23 1.58
C LEU A 239 12.77 -14.39 0.77
N ASP A 240 13.15 -14.51 -0.50
CA ASP A 240 12.81 -15.65 -1.36
C ASP A 240 13.92 -16.71 -1.47
N ARG A 241 15.11 -16.42 -0.93
CA ARG A 241 16.27 -17.31 -0.78
C ARG A 241 16.96 -17.65 -2.08
N ASP A 242 16.99 -16.71 -3.01
CA ASP A 242 17.73 -16.84 -4.27
C ASP A 242 19.19 -16.35 -4.17
N GLY A 243 19.55 -15.75 -3.04
CA GLY A 243 20.87 -15.19 -2.77
C GLY A 243 21.03 -13.72 -3.15
N ILE A 244 19.96 -13.02 -3.51
CA ILE A 244 19.87 -11.59 -3.83
C ILE A 244 18.99 -10.90 -2.78
N SER A 245 19.35 -9.69 -2.39
CA SER A 245 18.59 -8.95 -1.37
C SER A 245 17.42 -8.18 -1.98
N GLU A 246 16.19 -8.42 -1.53
CA GLU A 246 15.04 -7.60 -1.95
C GLU A 246 14.92 -6.32 -1.11
N GLU A 247 15.53 -6.29 0.06
CA GLU A 247 15.48 -5.14 0.97
C GLU A 247 16.86 -4.76 1.50
N SER A 248 17.16 -3.47 1.51
CA SER A 248 18.28 -2.90 2.26
C SER A 248 17.78 -1.85 3.26
N LEU A 249 18.15 -2.00 4.52
CA LEU A 249 17.72 -1.14 5.62
C LEU A 249 18.92 -0.57 6.36
N GLN A 250 19.16 0.72 6.17
CA GLN A 250 20.13 1.49 6.92
C GLN A 250 19.47 2.11 8.15
N ILE A 251 19.96 1.80 9.35
CA ILE A 251 19.56 2.49 10.59
C ILE A 251 20.71 3.39 11.06
N SER A 252 20.50 4.70 11.11
CA SER A 252 21.50 5.62 11.67
C SER A 252 21.21 5.90 13.15
N GLY A 253 22.23 5.76 13.98
CA GLY A 253 22.11 5.90 15.42
C GLY A 253 23.37 5.48 16.17
N SER A 254 23.32 5.59 17.49
CA SER A 254 24.38 5.10 18.38
C SER A 254 23.79 4.38 19.58
N GLY A 255 24.28 3.17 19.83
CA GLY A 255 23.82 2.28 20.90
C GLY A 255 22.32 2.06 20.81
N GLU A 256 21.61 2.44 21.87
CA GLU A 256 20.15 2.26 21.96
C GLU A 256 19.36 3.46 21.39
N ARG A 257 19.98 4.34 20.61
CA ARG A 257 19.33 5.52 20.04
C ARG A 257 19.43 5.50 18.54
N ILE A 258 18.31 5.70 17.86
CA ILE A 258 18.27 5.92 16.41
C ILE A 258 17.83 7.35 16.12
N SER A 259 18.23 7.86 14.97
CA SER A 259 17.85 9.18 14.46
C SER A 259 17.15 9.12 13.12
N THR A 260 17.54 8.18 12.26
CA THR A 260 16.99 8.04 10.91
C THR A 260 17.05 6.60 10.44
N ILE A 261 16.24 6.32 9.42
CA ILE A 261 16.33 5.12 8.61
C ILE A 261 16.34 5.49 7.13
N ARG A 262 16.99 4.67 6.29
CA ARG A 262 16.68 4.54 4.86
C ARG A 262 16.35 3.08 4.59
N TRP A 263 15.21 2.83 3.97
CA TRP A 263 14.77 1.48 3.62
C TRP A 263 14.47 1.42 2.13
N SER A 264 15.21 0.58 1.40
CA SER A 264 15.12 0.41 -0.05
C SER A 264 14.54 -0.95 -0.40
N PHE A 265 13.83 -1.04 -1.52
CA PHE A 265 13.08 -2.22 -1.94
C PHE A 265 13.26 -2.47 -3.45
N ASP A 266 13.49 -3.71 -3.83
CA ASP A 266 13.26 -4.26 -5.18
C ASP A 266 11.77 -4.64 -5.29
N THR A 267 10.99 -3.78 -5.92
CA THR A 267 9.53 -3.80 -5.89
C THR A 267 8.89 -4.56 -7.02
N ASP A 268 9.52 -4.66 -8.18
CA ASP A 268 9.00 -5.44 -9.30
C ASP A 268 9.61 -6.84 -9.41
N GLY A 269 10.71 -7.08 -8.68
CA GLY A 269 11.31 -8.40 -8.48
C GLY A 269 12.19 -8.83 -9.63
N ASP A 270 12.84 -7.89 -10.32
CA ASP A 270 13.68 -8.15 -11.47
C ASP A 270 15.20 -8.09 -11.19
N ALA A 271 15.57 -7.76 -9.95
CA ALA A 271 16.94 -7.92 -9.46
C ALA A 271 17.44 -9.34 -9.73
N GLY A 272 18.62 -9.44 -10.33
CA GLY A 272 19.15 -10.70 -10.85
C GLY A 272 20.65 -10.65 -11.03
N SER A 273 21.27 -11.74 -11.53
CA SER A 273 22.75 -11.86 -11.66
C SER A 273 23.42 -10.90 -12.67
N ARG A 274 22.70 -9.89 -13.17
CA ARG A 274 23.18 -8.85 -14.08
C ARG A 274 22.85 -7.44 -13.56
N SER A 275 21.97 -7.34 -12.57
CA SER A 275 21.44 -6.14 -11.88
C SER A 275 21.24 -6.54 -10.42
N ASP A 276 22.35 -6.92 -9.79
CA ASP A 276 22.34 -7.58 -8.49
C ASP A 276 21.89 -6.63 -7.35
N TYR A 277 21.66 -5.34 -7.64
CA TYR A 277 21.27 -4.32 -6.67
C TYR A 277 20.13 -3.44 -7.18
N ASP A 278 19.17 -4.00 -7.89
CA ASP A 278 18.08 -3.27 -8.56
C ASP A 278 16.94 -2.83 -7.61
N TYR A 279 17.25 -1.90 -6.70
CA TYR A 279 16.24 -1.28 -5.84
C TYR A 279 15.48 -0.19 -6.59
N ASP A 280 14.15 -0.30 -6.62
CA ASP A 280 13.20 0.59 -7.29
C ASP A 280 12.79 1.82 -6.48
N LEU A 281 12.69 1.67 -5.16
CA LEU A 281 12.30 2.77 -4.29
C LEU A 281 13.02 2.73 -2.95
N SER A 282 13.15 3.91 -2.33
CA SER A 282 13.63 4.07 -0.97
C SER A 282 12.78 5.05 -0.16
N VAL A 283 12.53 4.71 1.10
CA VAL A 283 11.93 5.62 2.08
C VAL A 283 12.97 6.00 3.12
N THR A 284 13.27 7.30 3.21
CA THR A 284 14.12 7.86 4.28
C THR A 284 13.23 8.54 5.33
N ALA A 285 13.31 8.12 6.58
CA ALA A 285 12.51 8.67 7.68
C ALA A 285 13.37 9.20 8.83
N VAL A 286 12.91 10.28 9.46
CA VAL A 286 13.64 10.98 10.53
C VAL A 286 12.84 10.96 11.82
N GLN A 287 13.45 10.45 12.88
CA GLN A 287 12.96 10.52 14.26
C GLN A 287 14.07 10.16 15.23
N THR A 288 14.37 11.04 16.20
CA THR A 288 15.29 10.67 17.28
C THR A 288 14.55 9.98 18.42
N ARG A 289 14.92 8.73 18.72
CA ARG A 289 14.30 7.98 19.82
C ARG A 289 15.19 6.89 20.38
N ARG A 290 14.83 6.42 21.58
CA ARG A 290 15.42 5.23 22.17
C ARG A 290 14.73 3.98 21.64
N VAL A 291 15.51 2.98 21.28
CA VAL A 291 15.06 1.65 20.86
C VAL A 291 14.58 0.89 22.12
N PRO A 292 13.39 0.28 22.12
CA PRO A 292 12.96 -0.57 23.22
C PRO A 292 13.88 -1.79 23.39
N GLY A 293 14.09 -2.24 24.63
CA GLY A 293 15.08 -3.28 24.93
C GLY A 293 14.82 -4.63 24.25
N GLU A 294 13.59 -4.94 23.85
CA GLU A 294 13.25 -6.17 23.11
C GLU A 294 13.74 -6.17 21.64
N PHE A 295 14.02 -4.97 21.10
CA PHE A 295 14.56 -4.71 19.77
C PHE A 295 16.05 -4.35 19.81
N ILE A 296 16.72 -4.59 20.94
CA ILE A 296 18.16 -4.47 21.11
C ILE A 296 18.78 -5.85 21.09
N ASP A 297 19.82 -6.02 20.29
CA ASP A 297 20.69 -7.20 20.30
C ASP A 297 22.06 -6.85 20.86
N THR A 298 22.82 -7.89 21.18
CA THR A 298 24.20 -7.78 21.64
C THR A 298 25.06 -8.82 20.95
N LEU A 299 26.07 -8.35 20.22
CA LEU A 299 27.08 -9.22 19.61
C LEU A 299 28.23 -9.39 20.61
N MET A 300 28.66 -10.63 20.79
CA MET A 300 29.88 -10.92 21.53
C MET A 300 31.04 -10.86 20.55
N ILE A 301 31.89 -9.84 20.70
CA ILE A 301 33.12 -9.66 19.93
C ILE A 301 34.31 -9.56 20.90
N ARG A 302 35.55 -9.56 20.37
CA ARG A 302 36.75 -9.43 21.21
C ARG A 302 36.67 -8.16 22.06
N GLY A 303 36.96 -8.33 23.35
CA GLY A 303 36.90 -7.27 24.37
C GLY A 303 35.51 -6.88 24.86
N GLY A 304 34.46 -7.61 24.49
CA GLY A 304 33.18 -7.61 25.19
C GLY A 304 31.95 -7.38 24.31
N PRO A 305 30.78 -7.17 24.93
CA PRO A 305 29.52 -7.02 24.22
C PRO A 305 29.46 -5.70 23.41
N LEU A 306 29.03 -5.79 22.16
CA LEU A 306 28.62 -4.67 21.29
C LEU A 306 27.09 -4.63 21.20
N THR A 307 26.50 -3.56 21.70
CA THR A 307 25.05 -3.34 21.68
C THR A 307 24.62 -2.59 20.40
N LEU A 308 23.54 -3.05 19.78
CA LEU A 308 22.96 -2.50 18.56
C LEU A 308 21.45 -2.76 18.46
N THR A 309 20.76 -2.13 17.51
CA THR A 309 19.39 -2.52 17.13
C THR A 309 19.39 -3.94 16.56
N SER A 310 18.38 -4.74 16.88
CA SER A 310 18.25 -6.11 16.37
C SER A 310 17.97 -6.12 14.87
N TRP A 311 18.85 -6.71 14.06
CA TRP A 311 18.62 -6.90 12.61
C TRP A 311 17.33 -7.69 12.36
N SER A 312 17.16 -8.82 13.06
CA SER A 312 16.01 -9.73 12.86
C SER A 312 14.65 -9.14 13.21
N LYS A 313 14.61 -8.11 14.07
CA LYS A 313 13.37 -7.49 14.56
C LYS A 313 13.20 -6.02 14.15
N ALA A 314 14.20 -5.42 13.50
CA ALA A 314 14.20 -4.00 13.16
C ALA A 314 13.02 -3.62 12.26
N ARG A 315 12.74 -4.42 11.24
CA ARG A 315 11.66 -4.17 10.27
C ARG A 315 10.29 -4.10 10.96
N ASP A 316 9.94 -5.14 11.73
CA ASP A 316 8.69 -5.20 12.50
C ASP A 316 8.51 -3.99 13.42
N TRP A 317 9.59 -3.60 14.10
CA TRP A 317 9.58 -2.44 14.97
C TRP A 317 9.34 -1.15 14.19
N ILE A 318 10.11 -0.90 13.12
CA ILE A 318 10.07 0.33 12.32
C ILE A 318 8.69 0.59 11.72
N VAL A 319 8.02 -0.46 11.22
CA VAL A 319 6.66 -0.36 10.67
C VAL A 319 5.65 0.07 11.74
N GLY A 320 5.83 -0.40 12.97
CA GLY A 320 5.00 -0.02 14.12
C GLY A 320 5.21 1.42 14.62
N GLU A 321 6.26 2.11 14.16
CA GLU A 321 6.65 3.41 14.69
C GLU A 321 6.14 4.63 13.91
N ARG A 322 5.94 5.72 14.65
CA ARG A 322 5.54 7.03 14.10
C ARG A 322 6.75 7.93 13.85
N TRP A 323 6.95 8.29 12.60
CA TRP A 323 8.10 9.07 12.11
C TRP A 323 7.73 10.54 11.93
N GLU A 324 8.62 11.44 12.32
CA GLU A 324 8.36 12.88 12.28
C GLU A 324 8.22 13.37 10.85
N SER A 325 9.17 12.99 9.99
CA SER A 325 9.19 13.32 8.57
C SER A 325 9.69 12.11 7.78
N ALA A 326 9.25 11.98 6.54
CA ALA A 326 9.85 11.03 5.61
C ALA A 326 9.84 11.55 4.18
N VAL A 327 10.75 11.00 3.38
CA VAL A 327 10.83 11.19 1.94
C VAL A 327 10.80 9.82 1.27
N LEU A 328 9.90 9.65 0.30
CA LEU A 328 9.93 8.55 -0.65
C LEU A 328 10.70 9.02 -1.88
N VAL A 329 11.57 8.17 -2.40
CA VAL A 329 12.18 8.31 -3.72
C VAL A 329 11.89 7.06 -4.52
N VAL A 330 11.29 7.22 -5.69
CA VAL A 330 11.05 6.14 -6.65
C VAL A 330 11.89 6.40 -7.88
N ASP A 331 12.55 5.35 -8.37
CA ASP A 331 13.38 5.37 -9.56
C ASP A 331 12.58 4.96 -10.80
N GLU A 332 11.97 5.93 -11.46
CA GLU A 332 11.01 5.65 -12.53
C GLU A 332 11.67 5.04 -13.78
N VAL A 333 12.99 5.15 -13.92
CA VAL A 333 13.76 4.66 -15.08
C VAL A 333 14.60 3.43 -14.78
N ASP A 334 14.40 2.79 -13.61
CA ASP A 334 15.04 1.51 -13.32
C ASP A 334 16.57 1.61 -13.36
N ARG A 335 17.09 2.66 -12.70
CA ARG A 335 18.49 3.08 -12.84
C ARG A 335 19.01 3.73 -11.56
N ASN A 336 19.23 2.92 -10.52
CA ASN A 336 19.57 3.43 -9.19
C ASN A 336 21.05 3.82 -9.03
N THR A 337 21.66 4.29 -10.11
CA THR A 337 23.10 4.54 -10.26
C THR A 337 23.47 5.96 -9.83
N ASN A 338 24.74 6.19 -9.49
CA ASN A 338 25.26 7.55 -9.37
C ASN A 338 25.44 8.17 -10.77
N PRO A 339 24.84 9.34 -11.09
CA PRO A 339 24.98 9.99 -12.39
C PRO A 339 26.43 10.32 -12.78
N ALA A 340 27.31 10.49 -11.79
CA ALA A 340 28.73 10.76 -12.01
C ALA A 340 29.58 9.48 -12.18
N ASP A 341 29.00 8.28 -12.04
CA ASP A 341 29.71 7.03 -12.30
C ASP A 341 29.71 6.72 -13.81
N PRO A 342 30.88 6.76 -14.49
CA PRO A 342 30.95 6.49 -15.93
C PRO A 342 30.57 5.05 -16.31
N GLU A 343 30.61 4.11 -15.35
CA GLU A 343 30.20 2.72 -15.56
C GLU A 343 28.71 2.51 -15.24
N ALA A 344 28.01 3.52 -14.71
CA ALA A 344 26.61 3.46 -14.30
C ALA A 344 26.29 2.21 -13.47
N ARG A 345 27.11 1.93 -12.45
CA ARG A 345 26.90 0.77 -11.57
C ARG A 345 25.79 1.07 -10.57
N GLU A 346 24.93 0.09 -10.36
CA GLU A 346 23.87 0.12 -9.35
C GLU A 346 24.45 0.22 -7.94
N ARG A 347 23.64 0.77 -7.03
CA ARG A 347 24.04 0.99 -5.65
C ARG A 347 23.53 -0.12 -4.75
N TRP A 348 24.45 -0.85 -4.12
CA TRP A 348 24.11 -1.82 -3.08
C TRP A 348 23.39 -1.17 -1.89
N GLU A 349 23.56 0.14 -1.68
CA GLU A 349 22.85 0.88 -0.64
C GLU A 349 21.36 1.15 -0.94
N GLY A 350 20.90 0.77 -2.13
CA GLY A 350 19.64 1.23 -2.72
C GLY A 350 19.68 2.71 -3.12
N ILE A 351 18.51 3.33 -3.23
CA ILE A 351 18.39 4.69 -3.76
C ILE A 351 18.75 5.71 -2.69
N ILE A 352 19.96 6.25 -2.80
CA ILE A 352 20.42 7.35 -1.95
C ILE A 352 19.85 8.66 -2.52
N PRO A 353 18.93 9.34 -1.82
CA PRO A 353 18.37 10.60 -2.29
C PRO A 353 19.45 11.69 -2.33
N GLU A 354 19.36 12.61 -3.29
CA GLU A 354 20.03 13.89 -3.12
C GLU A 354 19.48 14.56 -1.85
N PRO A 355 20.31 14.96 -0.86
CA PRO A 355 19.83 15.34 0.47
C PRO A 355 18.78 16.46 0.41
N PRO A 356 17.50 16.15 0.75
CA PRO A 356 16.48 17.18 0.75
C PRO A 356 16.71 18.20 1.87
N PRO A 357 16.15 19.42 1.77
CA PRO A 357 16.20 20.38 2.86
C PRO A 357 15.71 19.76 4.18
N LYS A 358 16.48 19.89 5.27
CA LYS A 358 16.16 19.37 6.63
C LYS A 358 16.29 17.84 6.82
N PHE A 359 16.63 17.06 5.79
CA PHE A 359 17.02 15.66 5.96
C PHE A 359 18.55 15.55 6.11
N PRO A 360 19.05 14.67 7.00
CA PRO A 360 20.47 14.41 7.06
C PRO A 360 20.93 13.64 5.83
N ARG A 361 22.19 13.84 5.42
CA ARG A 361 22.83 12.98 4.43
C ARG A 361 23.03 11.58 5.03
N LEU A 362 22.46 10.56 4.39
CA LEU A 362 22.63 9.16 4.75
C LEU A 362 23.30 8.48 3.57
N GLY A 363 24.62 8.26 3.61
CA GLY A 363 25.37 7.70 2.48
C GLY A 363 25.70 8.72 1.37
N ASP A 364 26.61 8.31 0.49
CA ASP A 364 27.11 9.04 -0.67
C ASP A 364 27.90 8.06 -1.56
N PRO A 365 27.99 8.24 -2.89
CA PRO A 365 27.27 9.20 -3.73
C PRO A 365 25.75 8.98 -3.84
N ASN A 366 24.98 10.05 -4.05
CA ASN A 366 23.54 9.98 -4.33
C ASN A 366 23.22 9.50 -5.76
N CYS A 367 21.96 9.11 -6.01
CA CYS A 367 21.49 8.58 -7.29
C CYS A 367 20.88 9.66 -8.24
N GLY A 368 21.06 10.95 -7.93
CA GLY A 368 20.54 12.06 -8.73
C GLY A 368 19.04 12.37 -8.52
N ARG A 369 18.54 13.36 -9.29
CA ARG A 369 17.12 13.78 -9.29
C ARG A 369 16.37 13.50 -10.59
N LEU A 370 17.07 13.47 -11.72
CA LEU A 370 16.42 13.26 -13.01
C LEU A 370 15.77 11.87 -13.03
N ASN A 371 14.51 11.85 -13.49
CA ASN A 371 13.65 10.68 -13.58
C ASN A 371 13.45 9.93 -12.24
N LYS A 372 13.66 10.63 -11.12
CA LYS A 372 13.38 10.13 -9.78
C LYS A 372 12.26 10.95 -9.16
N ARG A 373 11.21 10.28 -8.71
CA ARG A 373 10.06 10.94 -8.06
C ARG A 373 10.31 11.04 -6.57
N TYR A 374 10.29 12.26 -6.05
CA TYR A 374 10.48 12.57 -4.64
C TYR A 374 9.16 12.98 -4.01
N GLU A 375 8.81 12.42 -2.86
CA GLU A 375 7.59 12.77 -2.13
C GLU A 375 7.87 13.02 -0.67
N TYR A 376 7.35 14.12 -0.15
CA TYR A 376 7.72 14.65 1.15
C TYR A 376 6.51 14.80 2.04
N TYR A 377 6.58 14.21 3.24
CA TYR A 377 5.76 14.67 4.36
C TYR A 377 6.64 15.24 5.48
N TRP A 378 6.19 16.37 6.03
CA TRP A 378 6.91 17.12 7.05
C TRP A 378 6.11 17.14 8.35
N HIS A 379 6.72 16.73 9.46
CA HIS A 379 6.17 16.87 10.81
C HIS A 379 4.79 16.21 11.04
N ALA A 380 4.42 15.18 10.27
CA ALA A 380 3.11 14.50 10.37
C ALA A 380 3.01 13.53 11.57
N LYS A 381 4.17 13.06 12.10
CA LYS A 381 4.24 11.99 13.13
C LYS A 381 3.29 10.85 12.82
N GLN A 382 3.60 10.03 11.82
CA GLN A 382 2.74 8.94 11.37
C GLN A 382 3.53 7.68 11.06
N ASN A 383 2.84 6.54 11.00
CA ASN A 383 3.43 5.29 10.53
C ASN A 383 3.72 5.38 9.03
N LEU A 384 4.84 4.80 8.60
CA LEU A 384 5.15 4.71 7.18
C LEU A 384 4.17 3.75 6.52
N ARG A 385 3.56 4.21 5.42
CA ARG A 385 2.72 3.40 4.54
C ARG A 385 2.68 4.05 3.16
N LEU A 386 2.56 3.21 2.14
CA LEU A 386 2.36 3.64 0.77
C LEU A 386 0.88 3.49 0.41
N TYR A 387 0.50 4.04 -0.73
CA TYR A 387 -0.78 3.77 -1.35
C TYR A 387 -0.65 3.74 -2.87
N LEU A 388 -1.47 2.92 -3.53
CA LEU A 388 -1.56 2.90 -4.99
C LEU A 388 -2.56 3.98 -5.42
N SER A 389 -2.09 5.00 -6.14
CA SER A 389 -2.93 6.11 -6.59
C SER A 389 -3.94 5.67 -7.65
N SER A 390 -5.16 6.21 -7.54
CA SER A 390 -6.21 6.03 -8.56
C SER A 390 -6.06 6.97 -9.76
N VAL A 391 -5.19 7.96 -9.64
CA VAL A 391 -4.99 9.03 -10.62
C VAL A 391 -3.94 8.63 -11.64
N ASP A 392 -2.74 8.30 -11.18
CA ASP A 392 -1.60 8.00 -12.07
C ASP A 392 -1.19 6.52 -12.06
N GLY A 393 -1.82 5.70 -11.22
CA GLY A 393 -1.52 4.28 -11.10
C GLY A 393 -0.14 3.98 -10.49
N ARG A 394 0.44 4.88 -9.69
CA ARG A 394 1.76 4.69 -9.05
C ARG A 394 1.67 4.47 -7.54
N LEU A 395 2.76 3.98 -6.95
CA LEU A 395 2.94 3.96 -5.49
C LEU A 395 3.35 5.34 -4.98
N HIS A 396 2.56 5.88 -4.05
CA HIS A 396 2.76 7.17 -3.38
C HIS A 396 2.92 6.99 -1.87
N LEU A 397 3.63 7.91 -1.22
CA LEU A 397 3.82 7.96 0.22
C LEU A 397 2.59 8.59 0.88
N PHE A 398 1.89 7.84 1.73
CA PHE A 398 0.74 8.39 2.44
C PHE A 398 1.13 9.56 3.34
N GLY A 399 0.33 10.63 3.31
CA GLY A 399 0.58 11.86 4.06
C GLY A 399 1.63 12.77 3.43
N ALA A 400 2.18 12.41 2.27
CA ALA A 400 3.03 13.30 1.49
C ALA A 400 2.25 14.57 1.12
N THR A 401 2.83 15.71 1.47
CA THR A 401 2.25 17.03 1.21
C THR A 401 2.66 17.59 -0.15
N ILE A 402 3.83 17.18 -0.64
CA ILE A 402 4.40 17.61 -1.91
C ILE A 402 5.08 16.42 -2.58
N GLY A 403 4.81 16.20 -3.86
CA GLY A 403 5.59 15.34 -4.73
C GLY A 403 6.22 16.14 -5.88
N GLU A 404 7.37 15.67 -6.35
CA GLU A 404 8.11 16.28 -7.46
C GLU A 404 8.78 15.19 -8.30
N LEU A 405 8.64 15.28 -9.61
CA LEU A 405 9.31 14.45 -10.59
C LEU A 405 9.89 15.36 -11.67
N ILE A 406 11.22 15.37 -11.79
CA ILE A 406 11.93 16.07 -12.85
C ILE A 406 12.19 15.07 -13.97
N VAL A 407 11.65 15.34 -15.16
CA VAL A 407 11.73 14.45 -16.31
C VAL A 407 12.88 14.86 -17.22
N ASP A 408 13.72 13.91 -17.58
CA ASP A 408 14.72 13.97 -18.65
C ASP A 408 14.27 12.95 -19.71
N ARG A 409 13.70 13.44 -20.81
CA ARG A 409 12.98 12.62 -21.81
C ARG A 409 13.95 11.89 -22.73
N ASP A 410 15.07 12.52 -23.08
CA ASP A 410 16.03 12.01 -24.04
C ASP A 410 17.33 11.49 -23.39
N LEU A 411 17.40 11.55 -22.06
CA LEU A 411 18.49 11.06 -21.23
C LEU A 411 19.81 11.79 -21.50
N ASP A 412 19.74 13.07 -21.87
CA ASP A 412 20.91 13.91 -22.13
C ASP A 412 21.54 14.49 -20.85
N GLY A 413 20.89 14.30 -19.70
CA GLY A 413 21.33 14.79 -18.40
C GLY A 413 20.82 16.18 -18.04
N GLU A 414 19.91 16.74 -18.83
CA GLU A 414 19.23 18.01 -18.57
C GLU A 414 17.74 17.78 -18.26
N ALA A 415 17.10 18.75 -17.61
CA ALA A 415 15.69 18.66 -17.24
C ALA A 415 14.80 19.22 -18.35
N ASP A 416 13.86 18.41 -18.81
CA ASP A 416 12.94 18.71 -19.91
C ASP A 416 11.52 19.09 -19.45
N ALA A 417 11.08 18.58 -18.30
CA ALA A 417 9.77 18.86 -17.73
C ALA A 417 9.74 18.60 -16.22
N VAL A 418 8.73 19.15 -15.55
CA VAL A 418 8.51 18.98 -14.11
C VAL A 418 7.05 18.66 -13.83
N LEU A 419 6.81 17.55 -13.15
CA LEU A 419 5.53 17.25 -12.51
C LEU A 419 5.63 17.54 -11.02
N ARG A 420 4.67 18.32 -10.51
CA ARG A 420 4.50 18.58 -9.09
C ARG A 420 3.12 18.14 -8.63
N THR A 421 3.06 17.49 -7.47
CA THR A 421 1.81 17.10 -6.81
C THR A 421 1.75 17.74 -5.43
N GLU A 422 0.53 18.08 -4.99
CA GLU A 422 0.27 18.67 -3.68
C GLU A 422 -0.96 18.00 -3.05
N ASP A 423 -0.91 17.80 -1.73
CA ASP A 423 -2.06 17.45 -0.88
C ASP A 423 -2.50 18.74 -0.17
N ARG A 424 -3.53 19.40 -0.71
CA ARG A 424 -3.99 20.70 -0.23
C ARG A 424 -5.04 20.57 0.87
N ASP A 425 -5.87 19.54 0.85
CA ASP A 425 -6.88 19.29 1.86
C ASP A 425 -6.35 18.55 3.11
N GLN A 426 -5.12 18.07 3.06
CA GLN A 426 -4.38 17.38 4.13
C GLN A 426 -5.04 16.08 4.58
N ASP A 427 -5.74 15.40 3.67
CA ASP A 427 -6.32 14.07 3.93
C ASP A 427 -5.28 12.93 3.81
N GLY A 428 -4.09 13.26 3.30
CA GLY A 428 -2.94 12.39 3.14
C GLY A 428 -2.79 11.77 1.75
N TYR A 429 -3.56 12.25 0.76
CA TYR A 429 -3.49 11.88 -0.65
C TYR A 429 -3.29 13.13 -1.52
N PHE A 430 -2.56 13.01 -2.63
CA PHE A 430 -2.39 14.15 -3.53
C PHE A 430 -3.69 14.53 -4.23
N ASP A 431 -4.08 15.80 -4.16
CA ASP A 431 -5.31 16.30 -4.76
C ASP A 431 -5.07 17.29 -5.92
N HIS A 432 -3.85 17.81 -6.04
CA HIS A 432 -3.53 18.89 -6.96
C HIS A 432 -2.25 18.59 -7.74
N TRP A 433 -2.34 18.64 -9.07
CA TRP A 433 -1.30 18.22 -10.00
C TRP A 433 -0.94 19.40 -10.92
N LEU A 434 0.35 19.75 -10.95
CA LEU A 434 0.89 20.87 -11.73
C LEU A 434 1.96 20.35 -12.67
N TRP A 435 1.85 20.68 -13.95
CA TRP A 435 2.74 20.19 -14.99
C TRP A 435 3.35 21.36 -15.76
N ASP A 436 4.68 21.39 -15.76
CA ASP A 436 5.54 22.28 -16.54
C ASP A 436 6.19 21.40 -17.62
N ASN A 437 5.75 21.55 -18.87
CA ASN A 437 6.07 20.64 -19.96
C ASN A 437 7.41 20.98 -20.63
N ASP A 438 7.85 22.24 -20.56
CA ASP A 438 9.05 22.75 -21.20
C ASP A 438 10.13 23.24 -20.21
N ASN A 439 9.87 23.09 -18.91
CA ASN A 439 10.75 23.44 -17.81
C ASN A 439 11.14 24.93 -17.83
N ASP A 440 10.22 25.81 -18.25
CA ASP A 440 10.41 27.26 -18.23
C ASP A 440 10.18 27.90 -16.83
N GLY A 441 9.70 27.10 -15.88
CA GLY A 441 9.36 27.50 -14.52
C GLY A 441 7.90 27.94 -14.34
N THR A 442 7.08 27.83 -15.38
CA THR A 442 5.64 28.13 -15.40
C THR A 442 4.86 26.86 -15.65
N PHE A 443 3.82 26.61 -14.85
CA PHE A 443 2.97 25.43 -15.08
C PHE A 443 2.02 25.66 -16.26
N ASP A 444 2.19 24.87 -17.32
CA ASP A 444 1.32 24.82 -18.49
C ASP A 444 -0.08 24.30 -18.16
N SER A 445 -0.16 23.36 -17.22
CA SER A 445 -1.44 22.82 -16.78
C SER A 445 -1.49 22.61 -15.27
N THR A 446 -2.69 22.78 -14.73
CA THR A 446 -3.01 22.54 -13.33
C THR A 446 -4.35 21.83 -13.28
N ALA A 447 -4.42 20.73 -12.53
CA ALA A 447 -5.60 19.92 -12.40
C ALA A 447 -5.81 19.48 -10.95
N VAL A 448 -7.08 19.39 -10.57
CA VAL A 448 -7.49 18.83 -9.28
C VAL A 448 -8.00 17.42 -9.53
N TYR A 449 -7.30 16.43 -8.99
CA TYR A 449 -7.70 15.04 -9.02
C TYR A 449 -7.78 14.55 -7.58
N LEU A 450 -9.01 14.34 -7.07
CA LEU A 450 -9.18 13.72 -5.76
C LEU A 450 -8.65 12.28 -5.82
N ASP A 451 -7.45 12.09 -5.29
CA ASP A 451 -6.84 10.77 -5.26
C ASP A 451 -7.43 9.97 -4.11
N HIS A 452 -8.13 8.90 -4.47
CA HIS A 452 -8.56 7.91 -3.50
C HIS A 452 -7.69 6.68 -3.69
N PRO A 453 -7.02 6.19 -2.65
CA PRO A 453 -6.09 5.09 -2.81
C PRO A 453 -6.86 3.86 -3.28
N THR A 454 -6.43 3.31 -4.40
CA THR A 454 -6.90 2.00 -4.88
C THR A 454 -6.44 0.88 -3.96
N MET A 455 -5.35 1.09 -3.21
CA MET A 455 -4.84 0.15 -2.24
C MET A 455 -4.06 0.92 -1.18
N THR A 456 -4.25 0.60 0.09
CA THR A 456 -3.27 0.96 1.13
C THR A 456 -2.22 -0.12 1.18
N VAL A 457 -0.96 0.26 1.06
CA VAL A 457 0.18 -0.66 0.94
C VAL A 457 1.05 -0.50 2.19
N PRO A 458 1.07 -1.47 3.13
CA PRO A 458 1.99 -1.43 4.26
C PRO A 458 3.45 -1.49 3.77
N MET A 459 4.37 -0.98 4.58
CA MET A 459 5.83 -1.11 4.36
C MET A 459 6.28 -2.56 4.57
N ASP A 460 5.95 -3.42 3.62
CA ASP A 460 6.25 -4.85 3.55
C ASP A 460 6.45 -5.22 2.08
N ILE A 461 7.56 -5.89 1.75
CA ILE A 461 7.91 -6.14 0.36
C ILE A 461 6.86 -6.98 -0.38
N ARG A 462 6.15 -7.89 0.29
CA ARG A 462 5.14 -8.73 -0.38
C ARG A 462 3.93 -7.91 -0.76
N ALA A 463 3.53 -6.98 0.10
CA ALA A 463 2.46 -6.03 -0.19
C ALA A 463 2.87 -5.04 -1.30
N ILE A 464 4.11 -4.55 -1.24
CA ILE A 464 4.67 -3.65 -2.27
C ILE A 464 4.72 -4.36 -3.63
N ARG A 465 5.35 -5.54 -3.73
CA ARG A 465 5.35 -6.38 -4.95
C ARG A 465 3.95 -6.73 -5.43
N ALA A 466 2.97 -6.86 -4.54
CA ALA A 466 1.58 -7.10 -4.93
C ALA A 466 0.92 -5.89 -5.60
N ALA A 467 1.18 -4.68 -5.08
CA ALA A 467 0.77 -3.44 -5.70
C ALA A 467 1.50 -3.23 -7.03
N GLU A 468 2.80 -3.51 -7.10
CA GLU A 468 3.60 -3.38 -8.31
C GLU A 468 3.10 -4.29 -9.44
N ARG A 469 2.72 -5.54 -9.11
CA ARG A 469 2.03 -6.43 -10.07
C ARG A 469 0.69 -5.88 -10.54
N GLU A 470 -0.02 -5.09 -9.76
CA GLU A 470 -1.25 -4.39 -10.20
C GLU A 470 -0.91 -3.30 -11.21
N ILE A 471 0.10 -2.48 -10.90
CA ILE A 471 0.62 -1.46 -11.81
C ILE A 471 1.02 -2.11 -13.12
N ALA A 472 1.93 -3.08 -13.09
CA ALA A 472 2.41 -3.78 -14.29
C ALA A 472 1.26 -4.37 -15.13
N ARG A 473 0.23 -4.94 -14.50
CA ARG A 473 -0.96 -5.45 -15.20
C ARG A 473 -1.69 -4.35 -15.99
N SER A 474 -1.81 -3.15 -15.42
CA SER A 474 -2.39 -1.98 -16.13
C SER A 474 -1.54 -1.48 -17.32
N TYR A 475 -0.28 -1.91 -17.41
CA TYR A 475 0.62 -1.67 -18.54
C TYR A 475 0.94 -2.95 -19.33
N LYS A 476 0.05 -3.96 -19.29
CA LYS A 476 0.20 -5.22 -20.05
C LYS A 476 1.52 -5.97 -19.75
N GLY A 477 2.06 -5.80 -18.55
CA GLY A 477 3.30 -6.43 -18.10
C GLY A 477 4.59 -5.74 -18.55
N ALA A 478 4.55 -4.44 -18.89
CA ALA A 478 5.76 -3.66 -19.13
C ALA A 478 6.60 -3.47 -17.86
N SER A 479 7.93 -3.37 -18.00
CA SER A 479 8.87 -3.08 -16.90
C SER A 479 8.71 -1.65 -16.37
N GLN A 480 9.28 -1.33 -15.21
CA GLN A 480 9.26 0.03 -14.66
C GLN A 480 9.68 1.11 -15.67
N ALA A 481 10.86 0.96 -16.28
CA ALA A 481 11.37 1.90 -17.27
C ALA A 481 10.45 2.05 -18.50
N ASP A 482 9.93 0.94 -19.04
CA ASP A 482 9.03 0.96 -20.21
C ASP A 482 7.71 1.69 -19.88
N ARG A 483 7.19 1.50 -18.66
CA ARG A 483 5.97 2.16 -18.18
C ARG A 483 6.17 3.66 -18.07
N PHE A 484 7.31 4.07 -17.52
CA PHE A 484 7.65 5.48 -17.42
C PHE A 484 7.82 6.13 -18.79
N ALA A 485 8.50 5.46 -19.72
CA ALA A 485 8.64 5.93 -21.10
C ALA A 485 7.28 6.10 -21.80
N GLU A 486 6.34 5.16 -21.61
CA GLU A 486 4.97 5.26 -22.15
C GLU A 486 4.23 6.48 -21.58
N ASP A 487 4.38 6.75 -20.29
CA ASP A 487 3.75 7.89 -19.64
C ASP A 487 4.36 9.23 -20.07
N VAL A 488 5.69 9.31 -20.15
CA VAL A 488 6.40 10.49 -20.67
C VAL A 488 6.00 10.80 -22.10
N ALA A 489 5.86 9.78 -22.95
CA ALA A 489 5.35 9.96 -24.31
C ALA A 489 3.92 10.52 -24.32
N ARG A 490 3.02 9.99 -23.47
CA ARG A 490 1.64 10.47 -23.33
C ARG A 490 1.59 11.93 -22.86
N TRP A 491 2.41 12.31 -21.90
CA TRP A 491 2.44 13.68 -21.37
C TRP A 491 2.96 14.68 -22.42
N SER A 492 3.98 14.28 -23.18
CA SER A 492 4.60 15.11 -24.22
C SER A 492 3.63 15.43 -25.36
N ASP A 493 2.77 14.50 -25.75
CA ASP A 493 1.78 14.69 -26.83
C ASP A 493 0.59 15.58 -26.42
N ALA A 494 0.27 15.66 -25.12
CA ALA A 494 -0.99 16.23 -24.63
C ALA A 494 -0.91 17.71 -24.25
N ALA A 495 0.28 18.31 -24.14
CA ALA A 495 0.52 19.64 -23.57
C ALA A 495 -0.07 19.86 -22.15
N ALA A 496 -0.53 18.79 -21.49
CA ALA A 496 -1.12 18.78 -20.17
C ALA A 496 -0.91 17.40 -19.52
N PHE A 497 -0.89 17.34 -18.19
CA PHE A 497 -0.83 16.05 -17.49
C PHE A 497 -2.12 15.25 -17.69
N VAL A 498 -1.99 14.03 -18.23
CA VAL A 498 -3.11 13.11 -18.46
C VAL A 498 -3.01 11.91 -17.50
N PRO A 499 -3.93 11.81 -16.51
CA PRO A 499 -3.92 10.71 -15.54
C PRO A 499 -4.26 9.38 -16.20
N ARG A 500 -3.65 8.31 -15.70
CA ARG A 500 -3.88 6.92 -16.12
C ARG A 500 -4.85 6.29 -15.12
N SER A 501 -6.12 6.72 -15.12
CA SER A 501 -7.10 6.09 -14.21
C SER A 501 -7.25 4.60 -14.56
N PRO A 502 -6.93 3.67 -13.63
CA PRO A 502 -7.01 2.22 -13.89
C PRO A 502 -8.42 1.72 -14.20
N SER A 503 -9.45 2.55 -14.00
CA SER A 503 -10.85 2.15 -14.11
C SER A 503 -11.46 2.25 -15.52
N LEU A 504 -10.81 2.91 -16.46
CA LEU A 504 -11.40 3.25 -17.76
C LEU A 504 -10.84 2.45 -18.94
N SER A 505 -9.60 1.95 -18.87
CA SER A 505 -8.92 1.30 -20.00
C SER A 505 -9.27 -0.18 -20.22
N ASP A 506 -9.77 -0.89 -19.21
CA ASP A 506 -10.03 -2.34 -19.33
C ASP A 506 -11.29 -2.69 -20.14
N TRP A 507 -12.21 -1.75 -20.33
CA TRP A 507 -13.46 -1.99 -21.08
C TRP A 507 -13.41 -1.48 -22.53
N SER A 508 -12.44 -0.63 -22.88
CA SER A 508 -12.35 0.00 -24.19
C SER A 508 -11.68 -0.93 -25.21
N ASN A 509 -12.37 -2.00 -25.59
CA ASN A 509 -12.26 -2.42 -26.98
C ASN A 509 -13.04 -1.37 -27.78
N GLY A 510 -12.35 -0.45 -28.47
CA GLY A 510 -12.98 0.65 -29.21
C GLY A 510 -14.10 0.21 -30.16
N GLN A 511 -14.08 -1.05 -30.62
CA GLN A 511 -15.17 -1.63 -31.41
C GLN A 511 -16.47 -1.89 -30.62
N LYS A 512 -16.38 -2.32 -29.36
CA LYS A 512 -17.54 -2.53 -28.48
C LYS A 512 -18.19 -1.20 -28.10
N GLU A 513 -17.37 -0.20 -27.82
CA GLU A 513 -17.81 1.16 -27.51
C GLU A 513 -18.63 1.76 -28.66
N GLU A 514 -18.12 1.68 -29.88
CA GLU A 514 -18.81 2.18 -31.08
C GLU A 514 -20.08 1.37 -31.40
N SER A 515 -20.07 0.06 -31.14
CA SER A 515 -21.27 -0.79 -31.27
C SER A 515 -22.37 -0.36 -30.30
N TYR A 516 -22.01 -0.14 -29.03
CA TYR A 516 -22.93 0.32 -28.00
C TYR A 516 -23.51 1.70 -28.35
N ARG A 517 -22.66 2.67 -28.69
CA ARG A 517 -23.08 4.02 -29.10
C ARG A 517 -24.07 3.99 -30.26
N ARG A 518 -23.83 3.16 -31.28
CA ARG A 518 -24.79 2.97 -32.39
C ARG A 518 -26.12 2.36 -31.92
N SER A 519 -26.09 1.38 -31.02
CA SER A 519 -27.30 0.81 -30.43
C SER A 519 -28.07 1.83 -29.60
N PHE A 520 -27.36 2.64 -28.81
CA PHE A 520 -27.92 3.70 -27.98
C PHE A 520 -28.60 4.77 -28.83
N ILE A 521 -27.94 5.25 -29.90
CA ILE A 521 -28.52 6.26 -30.82
C ILE A 521 -29.77 5.73 -31.53
N ARG A 522 -29.80 4.42 -31.84
CA ARG A 522 -30.97 3.78 -32.44
C ARG A 522 -32.14 3.69 -31.48
N GLU A 523 -31.88 3.37 -30.21
CA GLU A 523 -32.90 3.26 -29.16
C GLU A 523 -33.42 4.64 -28.73
N PHE A 524 -32.51 5.61 -28.59
CA PHE A 524 -32.77 6.96 -28.12
C PHE A 524 -32.30 8.00 -29.16
N PRO A 525 -33.03 8.16 -30.27
CA PRO A 525 -32.67 9.10 -31.32
C PRO A 525 -32.71 10.54 -30.80
N LYS A 526 -31.77 11.37 -31.28
CA LYS A 526 -31.73 12.79 -30.92
C LYS A 526 -32.96 13.53 -31.46
N ILE A 527 -33.57 14.34 -30.63
CA ILE A 527 -34.68 15.23 -30.98
C ILE A 527 -34.12 16.35 -31.87
N ALA A 528 -34.72 16.55 -33.05
CA ALA A 528 -34.23 17.53 -34.02
C ALA A 528 -34.25 18.97 -33.51
N THR A 529 -35.27 19.31 -32.72
CA THR A 529 -35.43 20.63 -32.08
C THR A 529 -35.84 20.41 -30.62
N PRO A 530 -34.87 20.21 -29.70
CA PRO A 530 -35.18 20.08 -28.29
C PRO A 530 -35.75 21.41 -27.74
N MET A 531 -36.57 21.32 -26.70
CA MET A 531 -37.03 22.51 -25.96
C MET A 531 -35.85 23.16 -25.25
N SER A 532 -36.01 24.40 -24.76
CA SER A 532 -35.02 24.94 -23.84
C SER A 532 -35.04 24.14 -22.52
N MET A 533 -33.93 24.14 -21.79
CA MET A 533 -33.87 23.46 -20.49
C MET A 533 -34.92 24.00 -19.51
N GLU A 534 -35.14 25.33 -19.52
CA GLU A 534 -36.16 26.00 -18.71
C GLU A 534 -37.59 25.55 -19.07
N GLU A 535 -37.89 25.39 -20.35
CA GLU A 535 -39.20 24.90 -20.80
C GLU A 535 -39.40 23.42 -20.47
N TYR A 536 -38.34 22.62 -20.66
CA TYR A 536 -38.36 21.17 -20.46
C TYR A 536 -38.51 20.82 -18.98
N VAL A 537 -37.76 21.47 -18.09
CA VAL A 537 -37.75 21.22 -16.64
C VAL A 537 -38.62 22.27 -15.93
N SER A 538 -39.90 22.33 -16.30
CA SER A 538 -40.85 23.28 -15.70
C SER A 538 -42.02 22.62 -15.00
N VAL A 539 -42.45 23.22 -13.88
CA VAL A 539 -43.66 22.83 -13.13
C VAL A 539 -44.89 22.84 -14.06
N GLY A 540 -44.99 23.85 -14.93
CA GLY A 540 -46.09 23.96 -15.90
C GLY A 540 -46.15 22.80 -16.89
N ARG A 541 -44.98 22.28 -17.33
CA ARG A 541 -44.92 21.08 -18.17
C ARG A 541 -45.39 19.84 -17.41
N PHE A 542 -44.93 19.65 -16.18
CA PHE A 542 -45.38 18.52 -15.35
C PHE A 542 -46.89 18.53 -15.16
N ASP A 543 -47.46 19.69 -14.82
CA ASP A 543 -48.90 19.85 -14.63
C ASP A 543 -49.71 19.58 -15.91
N SER A 544 -49.20 20.03 -17.06
CA SER A 544 -49.81 19.79 -18.36
C SER A 544 -49.80 18.32 -18.76
N LEU A 545 -48.68 17.62 -18.54
CA LEU A 545 -48.50 16.23 -18.95
C LEU A 545 -49.22 15.24 -18.02
N TYR A 546 -49.22 15.48 -16.71
CA TYR A 546 -49.65 14.47 -15.74
C TYR A 546 -50.81 14.90 -14.86
N MET A 547 -50.86 16.16 -14.42
CA MET A 547 -51.96 16.61 -13.56
C MET A 547 -53.26 16.83 -14.34
N SER A 548 -53.19 17.46 -15.52
CA SER A 548 -54.37 17.79 -16.33
C SER A 548 -55.09 16.57 -16.91
N PRO A 549 -54.40 15.54 -17.46
CA PRO A 549 -55.04 14.31 -17.90
C PRO A 549 -55.48 13.39 -16.76
N GLY A 550 -55.01 13.66 -15.53
CA GLY A 550 -55.17 12.80 -14.37
C GLY A 550 -54.04 11.78 -14.25
N ILE A 551 -53.14 12.01 -13.28
CA ILE A 551 -51.95 11.17 -13.07
C ILE A 551 -52.30 9.75 -12.59
N CYS A 552 -53.48 9.60 -11.99
CA CYS A 552 -54.01 8.33 -11.51
C CYS A 552 -55.39 8.05 -12.12
N PRO A 553 -55.62 6.86 -12.70
CA PRO A 553 -56.91 6.52 -13.28
C PRO A 553 -57.94 6.33 -12.17
N ASP A 554 -59.11 6.91 -12.35
CA ASP A 554 -60.25 6.76 -11.44
C ASP A 554 -60.92 5.39 -11.64
N SER A 555 -60.34 4.31 -11.09
CA SER A 555 -61.02 3.01 -11.13
C SER A 555 -60.59 2.01 -10.03
N LEU A 556 -61.56 1.23 -9.56
CA LEU A 556 -61.41 0.01 -8.75
C LEU A 556 -60.82 -1.18 -9.55
N ALA A 557 -60.47 -0.99 -10.83
CA ALA A 557 -59.92 -2.04 -11.70
C ALA A 557 -58.38 -2.12 -11.65
N LEU A 558 -57.72 -1.35 -10.78
CA LEU A 558 -56.28 -1.45 -10.56
C LEU A 558 -55.90 -2.85 -10.07
N THR A 559 -54.89 -3.44 -10.68
CA THR A 559 -54.33 -4.73 -10.29
C THR A 559 -52.81 -4.71 -10.45
N ASN A 560 -52.12 -5.61 -9.75
CA ASN A 560 -50.69 -5.82 -9.96
C ASN A 560 -50.38 -7.06 -10.82
N GLU A 561 -51.36 -7.57 -11.60
CA GLU A 561 -51.18 -8.81 -12.37
C GLU A 561 -49.96 -8.73 -13.31
N ASP A 562 -49.78 -7.60 -13.98
CA ASP A 562 -48.67 -7.31 -14.89
C ASP A 562 -47.51 -6.53 -14.22
N GLY A 563 -47.54 -6.34 -12.90
CA GLY A 563 -46.57 -5.54 -12.14
C GLY A 563 -46.77 -4.03 -12.25
N SER A 564 -47.83 -3.54 -12.89
CA SER A 564 -48.01 -2.10 -13.16
C SER A 564 -48.17 -1.24 -11.91
N LEU A 565 -48.77 -1.76 -10.83
CA LEU A 565 -48.83 -1.03 -9.55
C LEU A 565 -47.44 -0.74 -9.01
N ALA A 566 -46.54 -1.72 -9.05
CA ALA A 566 -45.14 -1.51 -8.66
C ALA A 566 -44.44 -0.57 -9.66
N TRP A 567 -44.28 -0.96 -10.93
CA TRP A 567 -43.28 -0.30 -11.79
C TRP A 567 -43.73 0.99 -12.45
N ARG A 568 -45.04 1.23 -12.58
CA ARG A 568 -45.59 2.43 -13.25
C ARG A 568 -46.30 3.33 -12.24
N PHE A 569 -47.25 2.77 -11.51
CA PHE A 569 -48.12 3.55 -10.65
C PHE A 569 -47.38 4.11 -9.43
N SER A 570 -46.50 3.31 -8.82
CA SER A 570 -45.70 3.78 -7.69
C SER A 570 -44.76 4.93 -8.10
N ARG A 571 -44.18 4.91 -9.30
CA ARG A 571 -43.35 6.01 -9.82
C ARG A 571 -44.17 7.29 -10.02
N ALA A 572 -45.37 7.16 -10.59
CA ALA A 572 -46.30 8.29 -10.69
C ALA A 572 -46.66 8.86 -9.31
N MET A 573 -46.88 8.02 -8.31
CA MET A 573 -47.13 8.46 -6.93
C MET A 573 -45.90 9.10 -6.28
N MET A 574 -44.70 8.54 -6.47
CA MET A 574 -43.44 9.14 -6.01
C MET A 574 -43.25 10.53 -6.62
N SER A 575 -43.56 10.71 -7.91
CA SER A 575 -43.42 12.01 -8.58
C SER A 575 -44.23 13.12 -7.90
N LEU A 576 -45.39 12.79 -7.32
CA LEU A 576 -46.22 13.76 -6.60
C LEU A 576 -45.58 14.20 -5.28
N ASN A 577 -44.91 13.29 -4.58
CA ASN A 577 -44.15 13.63 -3.38
C ASN A 577 -42.92 14.47 -3.72
N GLU A 578 -42.25 14.16 -4.83
CA GLU A 578 -41.11 14.92 -5.35
C GLU A 578 -41.52 16.33 -5.78
N MET A 579 -42.65 16.48 -6.49
CA MET A 579 -43.19 17.79 -6.87
C MET A 579 -43.62 18.62 -5.66
N TYR A 580 -44.20 18.01 -4.63
CA TYR A 580 -44.45 18.72 -3.37
C TYR A 580 -43.15 19.21 -2.73
N GLN A 581 -42.10 18.39 -2.70
CA GLN A 581 -40.80 18.81 -2.17
C GLN A 581 -40.16 19.93 -2.99
N ALA A 582 -40.38 19.96 -4.31
CA ALA A 582 -39.86 21.00 -5.19
C ALA A 582 -40.64 22.33 -5.12
N THR A 583 -41.95 22.28 -4.87
CA THR A 583 -42.84 23.45 -5.02
C THR A 583 -43.53 23.92 -3.74
N GLY A 584 -43.65 23.04 -2.74
CA GLY A 584 -44.50 23.24 -1.56
C GLY A 584 -46.01 23.18 -1.84
N GLU A 585 -46.44 22.86 -3.06
CA GLU A 585 -47.87 22.90 -3.43
C GLU A 585 -48.62 21.63 -2.99
N SER A 586 -49.57 21.78 -2.06
CA SER A 586 -50.34 20.66 -1.48
C SER A 586 -51.22 19.91 -2.48
N LYS A 587 -51.50 20.46 -3.68
CA LYS A 587 -52.28 19.80 -4.74
C LYS A 587 -51.67 18.45 -5.16
N TYR A 588 -50.34 18.33 -5.11
CA TYR A 588 -49.65 17.09 -5.47
C TYR A 588 -49.89 16.00 -4.43
N LEU A 589 -49.79 16.32 -3.14
CA LEU A 589 -50.09 15.38 -2.06
C LEU A 589 -51.58 15.02 -2.00
N GLN A 590 -52.48 15.96 -2.32
CA GLN A 590 -53.92 15.68 -2.47
C GLN A 590 -54.18 14.65 -3.57
N ALA A 591 -53.52 14.81 -4.73
CA ALA A 591 -53.60 13.83 -5.80
C ALA A 591 -53.04 12.48 -5.34
N ASN A 592 -51.89 12.46 -4.65
CA ASN A 592 -51.28 11.21 -4.20
C ASN A 592 -52.14 10.49 -3.15
N LEU A 593 -52.81 11.22 -2.24
CA LEU A 593 -53.76 10.64 -1.29
C LEU A 593 -54.90 9.91 -1.99
N LYS A 594 -55.42 10.47 -3.09
CA LYS A 594 -56.42 9.79 -3.92
C LYS A 594 -55.85 8.49 -4.52
N CYS A 595 -54.63 8.53 -5.04
CA CYS A 595 -53.95 7.35 -5.57
C CYS A 595 -53.73 6.28 -4.48
N ALA A 596 -53.26 6.67 -3.30
CA ALA A 596 -53.02 5.77 -2.17
C ALA A 596 -54.28 5.02 -1.75
N ARG A 597 -55.43 5.70 -1.67
CA ARG A 597 -56.73 5.07 -1.40
C ARG A 597 -57.09 4.02 -2.46
N TRP A 598 -56.83 4.30 -3.74
CA TRP A 598 -57.06 3.33 -4.81
C TRP A 598 -56.12 2.13 -4.76
N VAL A 599 -54.83 2.33 -4.44
CA VAL A 599 -53.88 1.23 -4.27
C VAL A 599 -54.28 0.31 -3.12
N LEU A 600 -54.71 0.89 -1.98
CA LEU A 600 -55.18 0.11 -0.84
C LEU A 600 -56.45 -0.67 -1.15
N ALA A 601 -57.40 -0.07 -1.88
CA ALA A 601 -58.58 -0.78 -2.38
C ALA A 601 -58.22 -1.89 -3.38
N ALA A 602 -57.05 -1.80 -4.04
CA ALA A 602 -56.55 -2.80 -4.98
C ALA A 602 -55.79 -3.97 -4.31
N ARG A 603 -55.60 -3.94 -2.98
CA ARG A 603 -54.94 -5.00 -2.21
C ARG A 603 -55.71 -6.33 -2.33
N ASP A 604 -55.00 -7.44 -2.40
CA ASP A 604 -55.58 -8.75 -2.73
C ASP A 604 -56.63 -9.22 -1.72
N ASP A 605 -56.41 -8.95 -0.43
CA ASP A 605 -57.36 -9.26 0.64
C ASP A 605 -58.61 -8.38 0.62
N ALA A 606 -58.49 -7.09 0.29
CA ALA A 606 -59.62 -6.20 0.06
C ALA A 606 -60.48 -6.66 -1.12
N ARG A 607 -59.87 -7.33 -2.11
CA ARG A 607 -60.53 -7.85 -3.32
C ARG A 607 -60.91 -9.34 -3.24
N GLY A 608 -60.49 -10.05 -2.20
CA GLY A 608 -60.68 -11.50 -2.06
C GLY A 608 -59.94 -12.35 -3.11
N VAL A 609 -58.81 -11.86 -3.63
CA VAL A 609 -58.01 -12.56 -4.65
C VAL A 609 -56.93 -13.40 -3.98
N SER A 610 -56.85 -14.69 -4.33
CA SER A 610 -55.85 -15.60 -3.76
C SER A 610 -54.54 -15.62 -4.54
N LEU A 611 -53.45 -15.92 -3.84
CA LEU A 611 -52.19 -16.38 -4.43
C LEU A 611 -52.32 -17.85 -4.88
N SER A 612 -51.34 -18.38 -5.61
CA SER A 612 -51.35 -19.78 -6.10
C SER A 612 -51.47 -20.84 -5.02
N ASN A 613 -51.06 -20.52 -3.79
CA ASN A 613 -51.16 -21.42 -2.64
C ASN A 613 -52.56 -21.39 -1.98
N GLY A 614 -53.53 -20.69 -2.56
CA GLY A 614 -54.90 -20.54 -2.05
C GLY A 614 -55.03 -19.50 -0.92
N CYS A 615 -53.94 -18.85 -0.49
CA CYS A 615 -53.98 -17.83 0.55
C CYS A 615 -54.46 -16.49 -0.02
N VAL A 616 -55.40 -15.86 0.67
CA VAL A 616 -55.74 -14.44 0.48
C VAL A 616 -54.89 -13.65 1.48
N ALA A 617 -53.99 -12.81 0.97
CA ALA A 617 -52.95 -12.14 1.75
C ALA A 617 -53.02 -10.61 1.58
N PRO A 618 -52.57 -9.81 2.57
CA PRO A 618 -52.59 -8.35 2.50
C PRO A 618 -51.46 -7.81 1.61
N VAL A 619 -51.43 -8.19 0.34
CA VAL A 619 -50.36 -7.89 -0.63
C VAL A 619 -50.93 -7.53 -2.00
N TRP A 620 -50.07 -7.19 -2.95
CA TRP A 620 -50.42 -7.02 -4.37
C TRP A 620 -49.72 -8.09 -5.22
N GLY A 621 -50.36 -9.25 -5.37
CA GLY A 621 -49.84 -10.39 -6.13
C GLY A 621 -49.75 -10.13 -7.63
N SER A 622 -48.85 -10.85 -8.30
CA SER A 622 -48.64 -10.77 -9.76
C SER A 622 -48.51 -12.17 -10.37
N SER A 623 -49.07 -12.36 -11.56
CA SER A 623 -48.92 -13.57 -12.37
C SER A 623 -47.85 -13.45 -13.48
N ARG A 624 -47.17 -12.31 -13.58
CA ARG A 624 -46.24 -11.99 -14.68
C ARG A 624 -44.90 -12.73 -14.61
N TYR A 625 -44.36 -12.88 -13.41
CA TYR A 625 -42.95 -13.26 -13.24
C TYR A 625 -42.73 -14.76 -13.05
N ILE A 626 -43.76 -15.48 -12.60
CA ILE A 626 -43.68 -16.93 -12.41
C ILE A 626 -44.77 -17.57 -13.25
N ALA A 627 -44.36 -18.33 -14.27
CA ALA A 627 -45.29 -19.00 -15.17
C ALA A 627 -46.26 -19.89 -14.38
N ASN A 628 -47.55 -19.74 -14.64
CA ASN A 628 -48.64 -20.45 -13.97
C ASN A 628 -48.69 -20.25 -12.44
N SER A 629 -48.11 -19.17 -11.91
CA SER A 629 -48.18 -18.84 -10.49
C SER A 629 -48.38 -17.35 -10.23
N ARG A 630 -49.42 -17.03 -9.46
CA ARG A 630 -49.66 -15.71 -8.87
C ARG A 630 -49.02 -15.64 -7.49
N SER A 631 -47.99 -14.82 -7.35
CA SER A 631 -47.16 -14.75 -6.14
C SER A 631 -47.00 -13.32 -5.62
N ALA A 632 -46.70 -13.20 -4.33
CA ALA A 632 -46.36 -11.92 -3.70
C ALA A 632 -44.86 -11.68 -3.84
N HIS A 633 -44.47 -10.53 -4.40
CA HIS A 633 -43.07 -10.15 -4.55
C HIS A 633 -42.71 -9.07 -3.54
N ILE A 634 -41.60 -9.26 -2.82
CA ILE A 634 -41.16 -8.33 -1.78
C ILE A 634 -40.80 -6.96 -2.36
N VAL A 635 -40.13 -6.94 -3.52
CA VAL A 635 -39.79 -5.69 -4.22
C VAL A 635 -41.04 -4.92 -4.63
N HIS A 636 -42.11 -5.58 -5.10
CA HIS A 636 -43.37 -4.90 -5.41
C HIS A 636 -43.99 -4.29 -4.15
N THR A 637 -43.99 -5.04 -3.04
CA THR A 637 -44.60 -4.58 -1.79
C THR A 637 -43.89 -3.34 -1.27
N GLY A 638 -42.55 -3.35 -1.21
CA GLY A 638 -41.80 -2.18 -0.79
C GLY A 638 -41.95 -1.00 -1.74
N TYR A 639 -41.91 -1.23 -3.05
CA TYR A 639 -41.95 -0.15 -4.03
C TYR A 639 -43.33 0.54 -4.07
N ILE A 640 -44.42 -0.22 -3.84
CA ILE A 640 -45.78 0.30 -3.66
C ILE A 640 -45.94 1.04 -2.32
N ALA A 641 -45.30 0.54 -1.26
CA ALA A 641 -45.41 1.12 0.08
C ALA A 641 -44.71 2.49 0.22
N ILE A 642 -43.52 2.65 -0.38
CA ILE A 642 -42.70 3.88 -0.27
C ILE A 642 -43.50 5.16 -0.53
N PRO A 643 -44.16 5.37 -1.70
CA PRO A 643 -44.82 6.64 -1.98
C PRO A 643 -46.01 6.93 -1.06
N ILE A 644 -46.66 5.89 -0.52
CA ILE A 644 -47.78 6.02 0.41
C ILE A 644 -47.26 6.46 1.78
N LEU A 645 -46.20 5.82 2.28
CA LEU A 645 -45.62 6.15 3.58
C LEU A 645 -44.95 7.53 3.56
N ASP A 646 -44.23 7.86 2.48
CA ASP A 646 -43.61 9.17 2.32
C ASP A 646 -44.66 10.29 2.16
N LEU A 647 -45.81 10.01 1.53
CA LEU A 647 -46.96 10.92 1.55
C LEU A 647 -47.43 11.20 2.98
N LEU A 648 -47.62 10.16 3.81
CA LEU A 648 -48.05 10.33 5.20
C LEU A 648 -47.04 11.16 6.00
N ARG A 649 -45.74 10.93 5.77
CA ARG A 649 -44.66 11.70 6.38
C ARG A 649 -44.73 13.17 5.98
N LEU A 650 -44.79 13.47 4.68
CA LEU A 650 -44.83 14.84 4.15
C LEU A 650 -46.12 15.59 4.53
N ALA A 651 -47.24 14.88 4.64
CA ALA A 651 -48.54 15.46 5.01
C ALA A 651 -48.65 15.85 6.49
N ARG A 652 -47.80 15.27 7.37
CA ARG A 652 -47.84 15.50 8.83
C ARG A 652 -47.63 16.96 9.21
N ASP A 653 -46.77 17.66 8.46
CA ASP A 653 -46.33 19.02 8.80
C ASP A 653 -47.19 20.11 8.12
N ILE A 654 -48.25 19.73 7.40
CA ILE A 654 -49.14 20.67 6.72
C ILE A 654 -50.19 21.21 7.69
N SER A 655 -50.40 22.52 7.67
CA SER A 655 -51.41 23.19 8.48
C SER A 655 -52.44 23.94 7.60
N PRO A 656 -53.75 23.61 7.67
CA PRO A 656 -54.35 22.51 8.43
C PRO A 656 -53.95 21.13 7.87
N PRO A 657 -54.01 20.04 8.69
CA PRO A 657 -53.60 18.71 8.26
C PRO A 657 -54.32 18.26 7.00
N LEU A 658 -53.55 17.81 6.00
CA LEU A 658 -54.09 17.26 4.76
C LEU A 658 -54.80 15.91 4.99
N ILE A 659 -54.29 15.12 5.92
CA ILE A 659 -54.79 13.81 6.32
C ILE A 659 -54.98 13.86 7.83
N ASP A 660 -56.15 13.46 8.32
CA ASP A 660 -56.36 13.40 9.77
C ASP A 660 -55.59 12.21 10.39
N SER A 661 -55.29 12.31 11.69
CA SER A 661 -54.47 11.31 12.39
C SER A 661 -55.09 9.91 12.43
N THR A 662 -56.43 9.80 12.32
CA THR A 662 -57.12 8.51 12.31
C THR A 662 -56.92 7.83 10.96
N GLU A 663 -57.09 8.56 9.85
CA GLU A 663 -56.82 8.07 8.51
C GLU A 663 -55.32 7.76 8.32
N THR A 664 -54.42 8.61 8.82
CA THR A 664 -52.97 8.34 8.82
C THR A 664 -52.66 7.01 9.51
N GLY A 665 -53.22 6.77 10.70
CA GLY A 665 -53.02 5.53 11.44
C GLY A 665 -53.57 4.31 10.69
N ALA A 666 -54.75 4.42 10.07
CA ALA A 666 -55.36 3.34 9.30
C ALA A 666 -54.54 2.97 8.05
N ILE A 667 -54.09 3.96 7.29
CA ILE A 667 -53.23 3.76 6.10
C ILE A 667 -51.90 3.14 6.53
N ALA A 668 -51.24 3.68 7.54
CA ALA A 668 -49.96 3.18 8.02
C ALA A 668 -50.07 1.73 8.53
N SER A 669 -51.14 1.39 9.25
CA SER A 669 -51.41 0.02 9.70
C SER A 669 -51.62 -0.93 8.52
N SER A 670 -52.40 -0.52 7.52
CA SER A 670 -52.65 -1.32 6.32
C SER A 670 -51.35 -1.61 5.54
N ILE A 671 -50.49 -0.61 5.37
CA ILE A 671 -49.17 -0.85 4.76
C ILE A 671 -48.29 -1.73 5.66
N GLY A 672 -48.35 -1.55 6.97
CA GLY A 672 -47.63 -2.39 7.94
C GLY A 672 -47.95 -3.88 7.79
N GLU A 673 -49.23 -4.24 7.66
CA GLU A 673 -49.67 -5.61 7.40
C GLU A 673 -49.03 -6.20 6.12
N SER A 674 -48.92 -5.38 5.07
CA SER A 674 -48.29 -5.80 3.81
C SER A 674 -46.79 -6.05 3.95
N LEU A 675 -46.08 -5.21 4.71
CA LEU A 675 -44.67 -5.41 5.02
C LEU A 675 -44.47 -6.66 5.90
N ASP A 676 -45.31 -6.83 6.91
CA ASP A 676 -45.24 -7.94 7.87
C ASP A 676 -45.53 -9.31 7.24
N TYR A 677 -46.30 -9.36 6.14
CA TYR A 677 -46.51 -10.61 5.40
C TYR A 677 -45.20 -11.28 4.96
N HIS A 678 -44.14 -10.49 4.72
CA HIS A 678 -42.84 -10.99 4.28
C HIS A 678 -41.94 -11.50 5.42
N ARG A 679 -42.37 -11.37 6.69
CA ARG A 679 -41.60 -11.75 7.88
C ARG A 679 -41.03 -13.17 7.85
N LYS A 680 -41.74 -14.11 7.23
CA LYS A 680 -41.32 -15.52 7.13
C LYS A 680 -39.99 -15.71 6.38
N TRP A 681 -39.63 -14.78 5.50
CA TRP A 681 -38.38 -14.82 4.73
C TRP A 681 -37.23 -14.03 5.39
N TRP A 682 -37.47 -13.37 6.52
CA TRP A 682 -36.44 -12.60 7.24
C TRP A 682 -35.41 -13.51 7.91
N ARG A 683 -34.12 -13.16 7.81
CA ARG A 683 -33.02 -13.80 8.53
C ARG A 683 -32.07 -12.74 9.09
N PHE A 684 -31.57 -12.98 10.30
CA PHE A 684 -30.41 -12.27 10.83
C PHE A 684 -29.12 -12.93 10.32
N ALA A 685 -28.06 -12.14 10.13
CA ALA A 685 -26.71 -12.64 9.94
C ALA A 685 -26.12 -13.13 11.26
N ALA A 686 -24.95 -13.78 11.22
CA ALA A 686 -24.36 -14.48 12.36
C ALA A 686 -24.04 -13.61 13.59
N ASP A 687 -23.98 -12.28 13.45
CA ASP A 687 -23.71 -11.32 14.53
C ASP A 687 -24.96 -10.58 15.03
N ASP A 688 -26.15 -10.94 14.54
CA ASP A 688 -27.46 -10.30 14.80
C ASP A 688 -27.52 -8.77 14.55
N ARG A 689 -26.51 -8.19 13.90
CA ARG A 689 -26.47 -6.75 13.55
C ARG A 689 -26.87 -6.47 12.12
N GLU A 690 -26.71 -7.45 11.24
CA GLU A 690 -27.17 -7.43 9.85
C GLU A 690 -28.37 -8.37 9.65
N GLY A 691 -29.15 -8.13 8.59
CA GLY A 691 -30.27 -9.00 8.23
C GLY A 691 -30.70 -8.83 6.78
N TYR A 692 -31.34 -9.86 6.24
CA TYR A 692 -31.77 -9.92 4.84
C TYR A 692 -33.00 -10.79 4.66
N TYR A 693 -33.73 -10.57 3.57
CA TYR A 693 -34.84 -11.42 3.15
C TYR A 693 -34.36 -12.47 2.14
N LEU A 694 -34.97 -13.65 2.17
CA LEU A 694 -34.68 -14.77 1.26
C LEU A 694 -35.59 -14.78 0.03
N GLU A 695 -35.10 -15.35 -1.08
CA GLU A 695 -35.84 -15.46 -2.34
C GLU A 695 -36.98 -16.50 -2.31
N ASP A 696 -36.73 -17.65 -1.67
CA ASP A 696 -37.66 -18.79 -1.62
C ASP A 696 -37.40 -19.66 -0.38
N ASP A 697 -38.26 -20.66 -0.11
CA ASP A 697 -38.16 -21.62 1.00
C ASP A 697 -37.22 -22.81 0.69
N LEU A 698 -36.22 -22.61 -0.18
CA LEU A 698 -35.23 -23.63 -0.52
C LEU A 698 -34.30 -23.95 0.67
N ARG A 699 -33.58 -25.08 0.59
CA ARG A 699 -32.71 -25.59 1.69
C ARG A 699 -31.51 -24.68 1.99
N ASP A 700 -31.12 -23.80 1.05
CA ASP A 700 -30.09 -22.76 1.22
C ASP A 700 -30.30 -21.58 0.24
N PRO A 701 -31.38 -20.78 0.38
CA PRO A 701 -31.81 -19.79 -0.61
C PRO A 701 -30.92 -18.54 -0.57
N ASN A 702 -30.64 -17.93 -1.73
CA ASN A 702 -29.90 -16.67 -1.78
C ASN A 702 -30.69 -15.53 -1.09
N PRO A 703 -30.00 -14.47 -0.63
CA PRO A 703 -30.68 -13.22 -0.31
C PRO A 703 -31.45 -12.73 -1.53
N GLN A 704 -32.53 -11.99 -1.29
CA GLN A 704 -33.19 -11.21 -2.33
C GLN A 704 -32.17 -10.26 -3.00
N PRO A 705 -32.39 -9.89 -4.28
CA PRO A 705 -31.55 -8.92 -4.98
C PRO A 705 -31.38 -7.59 -4.23
N ALA A 706 -30.27 -6.89 -4.46
CA ALA A 706 -29.90 -5.65 -3.77
C ALA A 706 -31.00 -4.58 -3.84
N ASN A 707 -31.59 -4.41 -5.02
CA ASN A 707 -32.69 -3.49 -5.26
C ASN A 707 -33.94 -3.86 -4.44
N ALA A 708 -34.27 -5.15 -4.33
CA ALA A 708 -35.40 -5.64 -3.54
C ALA A 708 -35.19 -5.41 -2.04
N LEU A 709 -33.97 -5.70 -1.54
CA LEU A 709 -33.58 -5.46 -0.15
C LEU A 709 -33.60 -3.98 0.22
N SER A 710 -33.08 -3.12 -0.67
CA SER A 710 -33.06 -1.67 -0.45
C SER A 710 -34.47 -1.09 -0.40
N VAL A 711 -35.32 -1.45 -1.36
CA VAL A 711 -36.70 -0.94 -1.44
C VAL A 711 -37.55 -1.35 -0.24
N ILE A 712 -37.51 -2.62 0.16
CA ILE A 712 -38.26 -3.04 1.35
C ILE A 712 -37.70 -2.42 2.63
N GLY A 713 -36.37 -2.23 2.71
CA GLY A 713 -35.74 -1.53 3.83
C GLY A 713 -36.16 -0.06 3.92
N ALA A 714 -36.25 0.64 2.80
CA ALA A 714 -36.75 2.02 2.76
C ALA A 714 -38.21 2.11 3.20
N ALA A 715 -39.06 1.18 2.76
CA ALA A 715 -40.46 1.10 3.20
C ALA A 715 -40.57 0.81 4.70
N LEU A 716 -39.74 -0.07 5.26
CA LEU A 716 -39.70 -0.36 6.69
C LEU A 716 -39.27 0.88 7.50
N TRP A 717 -38.26 1.61 7.04
CA TRP A 717 -37.82 2.85 7.69
C TRP A 717 -38.92 3.91 7.71
N LEU A 718 -39.57 4.17 6.56
CA LEU A 718 -40.69 5.12 6.49
C LEU A 718 -41.88 4.65 7.33
N SER A 719 -42.14 3.34 7.39
CA SER A 719 -43.20 2.78 8.22
C SER A 719 -42.94 3.05 9.70
N TRP A 720 -41.70 2.90 10.16
CA TRP A 720 -41.31 3.29 11.52
C TRP A 720 -41.49 4.79 11.75
N ASP A 721 -40.98 5.65 10.86
CA ASP A 721 -41.10 7.10 10.99
C ASP A 721 -42.57 7.57 11.08
N VAL A 722 -43.47 6.88 10.37
CA VAL A 722 -44.91 7.18 10.37
C VAL A 722 -45.65 6.61 11.58
N SER A 723 -45.33 5.38 12.01
CA SER A 723 -46.14 4.62 12.99
C SER A 723 -45.50 4.40 14.36
N GLY A 724 -44.17 4.59 14.48
CA GLY A 724 -43.39 4.22 15.65
C GLY A 724 -43.07 2.73 15.77
N ASN A 725 -43.33 1.90 14.75
CA ASN A 725 -43.05 0.46 14.78
C ASN A 725 -41.53 0.15 14.87
N GLU A 726 -41.06 -0.20 16.07
CA GLU A 726 -39.63 -0.45 16.34
C GLU A 726 -39.08 -1.69 15.62
N GLU A 727 -39.90 -2.70 15.35
CA GLU A 727 -39.43 -3.86 14.59
C GLU A 727 -39.09 -3.47 13.15
N HIS A 728 -39.88 -2.59 12.54
CA HIS A 728 -39.59 -2.06 11.22
C HIS A 728 -38.29 -1.24 11.20
N ARG A 729 -38.06 -0.42 12.24
CA ARG A 729 -36.78 0.29 12.43
C ARG A 729 -35.60 -0.68 12.46
N ASP A 730 -35.68 -1.70 13.31
CA ASP A 730 -34.57 -2.60 13.55
C ASP A 730 -34.24 -3.43 12.31
N LYS A 731 -35.25 -3.89 11.56
CA LYS A 731 -35.06 -4.55 10.25
C LYS A 731 -34.47 -3.62 9.19
N ALA A 732 -34.91 -2.37 9.12
CA ALA A 732 -34.37 -1.39 8.18
C ALA A 732 -32.88 -1.11 8.46
N LEU A 733 -32.49 -0.96 9.73
CA LEU A 733 -31.09 -0.79 10.13
C LEU A 733 -30.25 -2.03 9.82
N ALA A 734 -30.79 -3.22 10.06
CA ALA A 734 -30.11 -4.48 9.76
C ALA A 734 -29.90 -4.67 8.25
N LEU A 735 -30.88 -4.29 7.41
CA LEU A 735 -30.75 -4.27 5.94
C LEU A 735 -29.73 -3.24 5.47
N ALA A 736 -29.76 -2.02 6.03
CA ALA A 736 -28.82 -0.97 5.65
C ALA A 736 -27.37 -1.41 5.90
N ARG A 737 -27.09 -2.03 7.07
CA ARG A 737 -25.75 -2.57 7.38
C ARG A 737 -25.39 -3.74 6.46
N PHE A 738 -26.34 -4.62 6.18
CA PHE A 738 -26.14 -5.73 5.26
C PHE A 738 -25.70 -5.24 3.87
N ILE A 739 -26.39 -4.23 3.33
CA ILE A 739 -26.05 -3.60 2.04
C ILE A 739 -24.70 -2.90 2.12
N ARG A 740 -24.49 -2.00 3.09
CA ARG A 740 -23.24 -1.21 3.22
C ARG A 740 -22.01 -2.10 3.27
N ASN A 741 -22.05 -3.18 4.05
CA ASN A 741 -20.92 -4.09 4.24
C ASN A 741 -20.65 -4.99 3.02
N ARG A 742 -21.41 -4.84 1.93
CA ARG A 742 -21.29 -5.60 0.67
C ARG A 742 -21.15 -4.69 -0.55
N LEU A 743 -20.99 -3.38 -0.33
CA LEU A 743 -20.52 -2.46 -1.35
C LEU A 743 -19.00 -2.61 -1.47
N GLU A 744 -18.51 -2.83 -2.68
CA GLU A 744 -17.08 -2.87 -2.99
C GLU A 744 -16.66 -1.49 -3.52
N VAL A 745 -15.56 -0.96 -3.02
CA VAL A 745 -14.99 0.30 -3.54
C VAL A 745 -14.19 -0.05 -4.79
N ARG A 746 -14.49 0.60 -5.91
CA ARG A 746 -13.75 0.49 -7.18
C ARG A 746 -12.45 1.30 -7.10
N LEU A 747 -11.55 1.03 -8.05
CA LEU A 747 -10.30 1.77 -8.22
C LEU A 747 -10.54 3.29 -8.40
N ASP A 748 -11.68 3.69 -8.95
CA ASP A 748 -12.05 5.10 -9.10
C ASP A 748 -12.86 5.64 -7.91
N GLY A 749 -12.75 5.05 -6.73
CA GLY A 749 -13.40 5.49 -5.49
C GLY A 749 -14.93 5.27 -5.42
N GLY A 750 -15.59 4.99 -6.55
CA GLY A 750 -17.02 4.71 -6.60
C GLY A 750 -17.38 3.34 -6.03
N TYR A 751 -18.65 3.13 -5.67
CA TYR A 751 -19.14 1.80 -5.31
C TYR A 751 -19.42 0.91 -6.52
N SER A 752 -19.24 -0.39 -6.32
CA SER A 752 -19.73 -1.49 -7.15
C SER A 752 -20.40 -2.53 -6.26
N TRP A 753 -21.41 -3.22 -6.79
CA TRP A 753 -22.06 -4.33 -6.11
C TRP A 753 -22.68 -5.29 -7.13
N PRO A 754 -22.76 -6.59 -6.81
CA PRO A 754 -23.47 -7.55 -7.63
C PRO A 754 -24.99 -7.41 -7.45
N HIS A 755 -25.76 -7.85 -8.45
CA HIS A 755 -27.23 -7.85 -8.39
C HIS A 755 -27.77 -8.62 -7.17
N ILE A 756 -27.16 -9.77 -6.84
CA ILE A 756 -27.46 -10.55 -5.63
C ILE A 756 -26.27 -10.44 -4.67
N LEU A 757 -26.54 -9.88 -3.49
CA LEU A 757 -25.52 -9.68 -2.46
C LEU A 757 -25.11 -11.02 -1.82
N ARG A 758 -23.81 -11.15 -1.48
CA ARG A 758 -23.24 -12.37 -0.88
C ARG A 758 -23.80 -12.58 0.53
N LYS A 759 -24.12 -13.81 0.95
CA LYS A 759 -24.57 -14.08 2.34
C LYS A 759 -23.50 -13.74 3.38
N LYS A 760 -22.27 -14.19 3.13
CA LYS A 760 -21.12 -13.94 4.01
C LYS A 760 -20.56 -12.56 3.73
N THR A 761 -20.31 -11.81 4.80
CA THR A 761 -19.53 -10.58 4.73
C THR A 761 -18.15 -10.91 4.14
N PRO A 762 -17.69 -10.19 3.10
CA PRO A 762 -16.33 -10.34 2.60
C PRO A 762 -15.31 -10.18 3.74
N LYS A 763 -14.27 -11.02 3.78
CA LYS A 763 -13.24 -10.95 4.83
C LYS A 763 -12.29 -9.76 4.65
N GLU A 764 -12.23 -9.22 3.44
CA GLU A 764 -11.41 -8.09 3.01
C GLU A 764 -12.20 -7.30 1.95
N LEU A 765 -11.96 -5.99 1.84
CA LEU A 765 -12.39 -5.18 0.70
C LEU A 765 -11.67 -5.74 -0.54
N SER A 766 -12.36 -6.56 -1.33
CA SER A 766 -11.83 -7.08 -2.58
C SER A 766 -12.14 -6.13 -3.73
N TYR A 767 -11.11 -5.55 -4.35
CA TYR A 767 -11.21 -4.88 -5.63
C TYR A 767 -11.38 -5.93 -6.72
N ILE A 768 -12.62 -6.31 -7.06
CA ILE A 768 -12.86 -7.34 -8.08
C ILE A 768 -13.22 -6.66 -9.41
N SER A 769 -12.33 -6.80 -10.38
CA SER A 769 -12.66 -6.66 -11.81
C SER A 769 -13.55 -7.84 -12.23
N GLY A 770 -14.75 -7.57 -12.77
CA GLY A 770 -15.52 -8.55 -13.53
C GLY A 770 -16.69 -9.29 -12.84
N MET A 771 -17.21 -8.83 -11.69
CA MET A 771 -18.54 -9.31 -11.25
C MET A 771 -19.67 -8.69 -12.08
N PRO A 772 -20.77 -9.43 -12.37
CA PRO A 772 -21.96 -8.85 -12.99
C PRO A 772 -22.59 -7.85 -12.02
N ALA A 773 -22.38 -6.57 -12.30
CA ALA A 773 -22.95 -5.46 -11.55
C ALA A 773 -24.42 -5.23 -11.92
N ASP A 774 -25.14 -4.51 -11.08
CA ASP A 774 -26.48 -4.03 -11.40
C ASP A 774 -26.48 -3.21 -12.72
N ASP A 775 -27.58 -3.32 -13.46
CA ASP A 775 -27.88 -2.35 -14.51
C ASP A 775 -28.28 -1.00 -13.89
N THR A 776 -28.21 0.07 -14.68
CA THR A 776 -28.46 1.45 -14.24
C THR A 776 -29.85 1.63 -13.63
N SER A 777 -30.86 0.89 -14.11
CA SER A 777 -32.22 0.95 -13.56
C SER A 777 -32.33 0.24 -12.21
N HIS A 778 -31.82 -0.98 -12.08
CA HIS A 778 -31.83 -1.71 -10.80
C HIS A 778 -30.93 -1.03 -9.77
N GLY A 779 -29.77 -0.53 -10.18
CA GLY A 779 -28.85 0.20 -9.31
C GLY A 779 -29.46 1.49 -8.77
N GLY A 780 -30.24 2.22 -9.58
CA GLY A 780 -30.99 3.39 -9.12
C GLY A 780 -32.02 3.03 -8.05
N ILE A 781 -32.69 1.88 -8.18
CA ILE A 781 -33.62 1.37 -7.17
C ILE A 781 -32.87 0.95 -5.88
N THR A 782 -31.65 0.41 -6.01
CA THR A 782 -30.78 0.07 -4.88
C THR A 782 -30.42 1.30 -4.02
N LEU A 783 -30.51 2.52 -4.54
CA LEU A 783 -30.27 3.76 -3.78
C LEU A 783 -31.39 4.15 -2.79
N ALA A 784 -32.56 3.51 -2.85
CA ALA A 784 -33.74 3.91 -2.05
C ALA A 784 -33.44 3.99 -0.54
N LEU A 785 -32.84 2.95 0.04
CA LEU A 785 -32.47 2.93 1.45
C LEU A 785 -31.21 3.76 1.77
N PRO A 786 -30.08 3.65 1.01
CA PRO A 786 -28.90 4.47 1.24
C PRO A 786 -29.18 5.97 1.28
N LEU A 787 -29.95 6.52 0.33
CA LEU A 787 -30.29 7.94 0.28
C LEU A 787 -31.13 8.37 1.50
N LEU A 788 -32.08 7.54 1.90
CA LEU A 788 -32.95 7.82 3.05
C LEU A 788 -32.17 7.80 4.37
N MET A 789 -31.25 6.86 4.51
CA MET A 789 -30.39 6.68 5.68
C MET A 789 -29.35 7.80 5.80
N ALA A 790 -28.72 8.19 4.69
CA ALA A 790 -27.75 9.27 4.66
C ALA A 790 -28.31 10.63 5.13
N ARG A 791 -29.59 10.92 4.82
CA ARG A 791 -30.28 12.13 5.32
C ARG A 791 -30.35 12.21 6.85
N THR A 792 -30.25 11.06 7.53
CA THR A 792 -30.29 10.97 9.00
C THR A 792 -28.90 10.73 9.61
N GLY A 793 -27.86 10.52 8.79
CA GLY A 793 -26.52 10.15 9.24
C GLY A 793 -26.43 8.78 9.90
N ILE A 794 -27.39 7.89 9.62
CA ILE A 794 -27.50 6.56 10.26
C ILE A 794 -27.11 5.50 9.24
N VAL A 795 -26.10 4.68 9.57
CA VAL A 795 -25.52 3.63 8.72
C VAL A 795 -24.86 4.15 7.44
N PHE A 796 -25.51 5.00 6.65
CA PHE A 796 -24.92 5.71 5.52
C PHE A 796 -24.70 7.18 5.88
N ASP A 797 -23.68 7.79 5.31
CA ASP A 797 -23.29 9.19 5.52
C ASP A 797 -22.96 9.90 4.19
N THR A 798 -22.59 11.17 4.28
CA THR A 798 -22.24 12.01 3.12
C THR A 798 -21.10 11.41 2.27
N SER A 799 -20.12 10.74 2.89
CA SER A 799 -19.03 10.10 2.13
C SER A 799 -19.55 8.95 1.28
N ASP A 800 -20.52 8.17 1.79
CA ASP A 800 -21.15 7.10 1.00
C ASP A 800 -21.94 7.70 -0.18
N ILE A 801 -22.63 8.83 0.00
CA ILE A 801 -23.36 9.52 -1.08
C ILE A 801 -22.41 10.01 -2.18
N ARG A 802 -21.26 10.57 -1.82
CA ARG A 802 -20.21 10.94 -2.80
C ARG A 802 -19.71 9.74 -3.58
N ARG A 803 -19.49 8.61 -2.91
CA ARG A 803 -19.06 7.37 -3.58
C ARG A 803 -20.11 6.84 -4.56
N PHE A 804 -21.40 6.89 -4.21
CA PHE A 804 -22.47 6.61 -5.18
C PHE A 804 -22.52 7.64 -6.32
N GLY A 805 -22.21 8.90 -6.04
CA GLY A 805 -22.03 9.94 -7.05
C GLY A 805 -20.92 9.59 -8.05
N TRP A 806 -19.75 9.20 -7.56
CA TRP A 806 -18.63 8.72 -8.38
C TRP A 806 -18.98 7.45 -9.15
N THR A 807 -19.72 6.51 -8.56
CA THR A 807 -20.28 5.36 -9.29
C THR A 807 -21.03 5.80 -10.55
N ALA A 808 -21.82 6.87 -10.46
CA ALA A 808 -22.57 7.39 -11.60
C ALA A 808 -21.67 8.12 -12.60
N ILE A 809 -20.95 9.17 -12.18
CA ILE A 809 -20.18 10.04 -13.08
C ILE A 809 -18.91 9.37 -13.64
N ARG A 810 -18.37 8.34 -12.99
CA ARG A 810 -17.21 7.56 -13.49
C ARG A 810 -17.63 6.23 -14.11
N GLY A 811 -18.89 5.82 -13.90
CA GLY A 811 -19.50 4.63 -14.49
C GLY A 811 -20.49 4.97 -15.61
N PHE A 812 -21.78 4.79 -15.34
CA PHE A 812 -22.79 4.82 -16.40
C PHE A 812 -23.04 6.21 -17.01
N ALA A 813 -22.71 7.29 -16.31
CA ALA A 813 -22.81 8.66 -16.78
C ALA A 813 -21.44 9.26 -17.10
N ARG A 814 -20.44 8.42 -17.46
CA ARG A 814 -19.07 8.87 -17.76
C ARG A 814 -18.89 9.77 -18.98
N SER A 815 -19.89 9.82 -19.87
CA SER A 815 -19.84 10.63 -21.09
C SER A 815 -20.58 11.95 -20.89
N ASP A 816 -20.03 13.03 -21.45
CA ASP A 816 -20.59 14.38 -21.39
C ASP A 816 -21.54 14.69 -22.57
N ASP A 817 -21.55 13.85 -23.62
CA ASP A 817 -22.35 13.99 -24.86
C ASP A 817 -23.82 13.52 -24.76
N GLY A 818 -24.28 13.22 -23.54
CA GLY A 818 -25.64 12.74 -23.27
C GLY A 818 -25.86 11.26 -23.61
N ILE A 819 -24.79 10.49 -23.82
CA ILE A 819 -24.84 9.02 -23.89
C ILE A 819 -24.64 8.45 -22.49
N LEU A 820 -25.57 7.60 -22.08
CA LEU A 820 -25.49 6.85 -20.83
C LEU A 820 -25.26 5.36 -21.12
N TYR A 821 -24.65 4.67 -20.16
CA TYR A 821 -24.39 3.24 -20.24
C TYR A 821 -25.41 2.46 -19.42
N ALA A 822 -25.70 1.24 -19.87
CA ALA A 822 -26.76 0.43 -19.28
C ALA A 822 -26.35 -0.26 -17.98
N ASN A 823 -25.05 -0.41 -17.73
CA ASN A 823 -24.52 -1.01 -16.52
C ASN A 823 -23.93 0.05 -15.61
N VAL A 824 -24.14 -0.09 -14.30
CA VAL A 824 -23.61 0.83 -13.28
C VAL A 824 -22.10 1.10 -13.46
N PRO A 825 -21.25 0.08 -13.74
CA PRO A 825 -19.82 0.30 -13.96
C PRO A 825 -19.42 1.06 -15.22
N GLY A 826 -20.34 1.32 -16.16
CA GLY A 826 -20.05 1.97 -17.44
C GLY A 826 -19.69 1.04 -18.60
N SER A 827 -19.88 -0.29 -18.47
CA SER A 827 -19.54 -1.24 -19.53
C SER A 827 -20.44 -1.09 -20.78
N PRO A 828 -19.87 -1.10 -22.00
CA PRO A 828 -20.61 -1.02 -23.27
C PRO A 828 -21.32 -2.32 -23.67
N GLU A 829 -21.32 -3.35 -22.81
CA GLU A 829 -21.93 -4.66 -23.14
C GLU A 829 -23.42 -4.77 -22.78
N GLY A 830 -23.97 -3.77 -22.09
CA GLY A 830 -25.37 -3.76 -21.66
C GLY A 830 -26.35 -3.34 -22.76
N ASN A 831 -27.64 -3.57 -22.52
CA ASN A 831 -28.71 -3.10 -23.40
C ASN A 831 -29.12 -1.65 -23.03
N PRO A 832 -29.00 -0.66 -23.94
CA PRO A 832 -29.41 0.72 -23.68
C PRO A 832 -30.82 0.88 -23.09
N GLY A 833 -31.75 -0.04 -23.36
CA GLY A 833 -33.11 -0.02 -22.80
C GLY A 833 -33.17 0.02 -21.26
N PHE A 834 -32.12 -0.38 -20.55
CA PHE A 834 -32.05 -0.31 -19.08
C PHE A 834 -31.70 1.08 -18.51
N ILE A 835 -31.61 2.11 -19.36
CA ILE A 835 -31.28 3.50 -18.95
C ILE A 835 -32.52 4.34 -18.65
N GLY A 836 -33.71 3.91 -19.07
CA GLY A 836 -34.94 4.71 -19.04
C GLY A 836 -35.43 5.21 -17.68
N THR A 837 -34.66 5.02 -16.60
CA THR A 837 -34.92 5.45 -15.22
C THR A 837 -33.73 6.18 -14.59
N ALA A 838 -32.78 6.66 -15.41
CA ALA A 838 -31.55 7.29 -14.93
C ALA A 838 -31.77 8.48 -14.00
N ALA A 839 -32.89 9.22 -14.12
CA ALA A 839 -33.18 10.36 -13.24
C ALA A 839 -33.28 10.00 -11.75
N ILE A 840 -33.51 8.73 -11.38
CA ILE A 840 -33.50 8.26 -9.99
C ILE A 840 -32.16 8.54 -9.29
N TRP A 841 -31.06 8.60 -10.04
CA TRP A 841 -29.72 8.91 -9.52
C TRP A 841 -29.52 10.39 -9.15
N LEU A 842 -30.42 11.30 -9.56
CA LEU A 842 -30.32 12.73 -9.25
C LEU A 842 -30.45 13.03 -7.74
N GLY A 843 -30.93 12.07 -6.94
CA GLY A 843 -30.88 12.15 -5.48
C GLY A 843 -29.48 12.34 -4.90
N LEU A 844 -28.42 12.02 -5.67
CA LEU A 844 -27.02 12.17 -5.31
C LEU A 844 -26.46 13.57 -5.61
N CYS A 845 -27.16 14.38 -6.42
CA CYS A 845 -26.68 15.69 -6.88
C CYS A 845 -26.25 16.66 -5.77
N PRO A 846 -26.87 16.70 -4.57
CA PRO A 846 -26.39 17.57 -3.50
C PRO A 846 -24.92 17.38 -3.11
N GLU A 847 -24.36 16.18 -3.32
CA GLU A 847 -22.95 15.86 -3.05
C GLU A 847 -22.15 15.60 -4.34
N THR A 848 -22.80 15.61 -5.50
CA THR A 848 -22.17 15.43 -6.81
C THR A 848 -22.91 16.26 -7.85
N PRO A 849 -22.76 17.60 -7.84
CA PRO A 849 -23.57 18.51 -8.65
C PRO A 849 -23.46 18.25 -10.17
N GLU A 850 -22.26 17.88 -10.64
CA GLU A 850 -21.97 17.55 -12.04
C GLU A 850 -22.91 16.50 -12.63
N LEU A 851 -23.37 15.54 -11.81
CA LEU A 851 -24.24 14.46 -12.24
C LEU A 851 -25.53 14.97 -12.90
N TYR A 852 -26.03 16.12 -12.45
CA TYR A 852 -27.25 16.71 -13.00
C TYR A 852 -27.10 17.00 -14.50
N GLY A 853 -26.04 17.73 -14.89
CA GLY A 853 -25.81 18.09 -16.29
C GLY A 853 -25.70 16.87 -17.21
N ARG A 854 -25.03 15.81 -16.74
CA ARG A 854 -24.85 14.56 -17.49
C ARG A 854 -26.16 13.82 -17.75
N ILE A 855 -27.02 13.70 -16.73
CA ILE A 855 -28.32 13.02 -16.85
C ILE A 855 -29.35 13.90 -17.54
N ALA A 856 -29.44 15.19 -17.19
CA ALA A 856 -30.40 16.13 -17.77
C ALA A 856 -30.25 16.24 -19.29
N ARG A 857 -29.00 16.24 -19.79
CA ARG A 857 -28.72 16.26 -21.23
C ARG A 857 -29.30 15.06 -21.97
N PHE A 858 -29.24 13.86 -21.39
CA PHE A 858 -29.87 12.67 -21.97
C PHE A 858 -31.37 12.88 -22.16
N TYR A 859 -32.07 13.33 -21.10
CA TYR A 859 -33.51 13.56 -21.16
C TYR A 859 -33.89 14.68 -22.15
N LEU A 860 -33.24 15.84 -22.05
CA LEU A 860 -33.51 17.01 -22.88
C LEU A 860 -33.35 16.72 -24.37
N GLU A 861 -32.28 16.02 -24.75
CA GLU A 861 -31.94 15.81 -26.15
C GLU A 861 -32.63 14.58 -26.77
N ARG A 862 -33.15 13.63 -25.98
CA ARG A 862 -33.59 12.31 -26.48
C ARG A 862 -34.94 11.84 -25.99
N ILE A 863 -35.46 12.36 -24.88
CA ILE A 863 -36.72 11.92 -24.28
C ILE A 863 -37.78 13.03 -24.38
N PRO A 864 -38.70 13.01 -25.37
CA PRO A 864 -39.65 14.11 -25.54
C PRO A 864 -40.71 14.15 -24.43
N ILE A 865 -41.14 12.99 -23.93
CA ILE A 865 -42.12 12.84 -22.85
C ILE A 865 -41.51 11.88 -21.82
N PRO A 866 -40.87 12.39 -20.74
CA PRO A 866 -40.29 11.55 -19.70
C PRO A 866 -41.34 10.78 -18.89
N ASP A 867 -40.92 9.86 -18.02
CA ASP A 867 -41.79 9.32 -16.97
C ASP A 867 -42.09 10.44 -15.94
N PRO A 868 -43.28 10.47 -15.30
CA PRO A 868 -43.58 11.48 -14.29
C PRO A 868 -42.51 11.58 -13.19
N LEU A 869 -41.98 10.46 -12.69
CA LEU A 869 -40.93 10.51 -11.66
C LEU A 869 -39.67 11.19 -12.17
N ASP A 870 -39.28 10.87 -13.41
CA ASP A 870 -38.05 11.41 -13.99
C ASP A 870 -38.13 12.92 -14.18
N LEU A 871 -39.28 13.44 -14.65
CA LEU A 871 -39.49 14.88 -14.76
C LEU A 871 -39.53 15.57 -13.39
N ALA A 872 -40.18 14.97 -12.41
CA ALA A 872 -40.24 15.53 -11.06
C ALA A 872 -38.85 15.62 -10.42
N LEU A 873 -38.00 14.61 -10.62
CA LEU A 873 -36.61 14.61 -10.12
C LEU A 873 -35.73 15.64 -10.85
N LEU A 874 -35.88 15.78 -12.17
CA LEU A 874 -35.22 16.85 -12.92
C LEU A 874 -35.62 18.23 -12.38
N ILE A 875 -36.92 18.46 -12.12
CA ILE A 875 -37.42 19.71 -11.54
C ILE A 875 -36.85 19.93 -10.14
N ARG A 876 -36.88 18.90 -9.28
CA ARG A 876 -36.44 18.99 -7.89
C ARG A 876 -34.96 19.35 -7.78
N TYR A 877 -34.11 18.82 -8.65
CA TYR A 877 -32.66 18.95 -8.57
C TYR A 877 -32.07 19.95 -9.58
N ALA A 878 -32.91 20.79 -10.21
CA ALA A 878 -32.47 21.75 -11.21
C ALA A 878 -31.40 22.74 -10.69
N ASP A 879 -31.48 23.13 -9.42
CA ASP A 879 -30.54 24.07 -8.80
C ASP A 879 -29.11 23.51 -8.66
N CYS A 880 -28.93 22.18 -8.69
CA CYS A 880 -27.59 21.58 -8.69
C CYS A 880 -26.78 21.96 -9.94
N ASN A 881 -27.44 22.32 -11.04
CA ASN A 881 -26.78 22.81 -12.24
C ASN A 881 -26.08 24.17 -12.02
N ALA A 882 -26.68 25.05 -11.20
CA ALA A 882 -26.14 26.38 -10.94
C ALA A 882 -24.85 26.35 -10.09
N GLN A 883 -24.65 25.30 -9.29
CA GLN A 883 -23.46 25.11 -8.46
C GLN A 883 -22.21 24.67 -9.23
N VAL A 884 -22.35 24.33 -10.52
CA VAL A 884 -21.23 23.93 -11.41
C VAL A 884 -20.75 25.09 -12.29
N GLU A 885 -21.58 26.14 -12.45
CA GLU A 885 -21.25 27.34 -13.23
C GLU A 885 -20.61 28.47 -12.38
N GLU A 886 -20.58 28.33 -11.05
CA GLU A 886 -19.80 29.14 -10.09
C GLU A 886 -18.46 28.46 -9.76
#